data_AF-A0A2M7P068-F1
#
_entry.id   AF-A0A2M7P068-F1
#
_cell.length_a   1.000
_cell.length_b   1.000
_cell.length_c   1.000
_cell.angle_alpha   90.00
_cell.angle_beta   90.00
_cell.angle_gamma   90.00
#
_symmetry.space_group_name_H-M   'P 1'
#
loop_
_entity.id
_entity.type
_entity.pdbx_description
1 polymer ?
#
loop_
_entity_poly.entity_id
_entity_poly.type
_entity_poly.pdbx_seq_one_letter_code
_entity_poly.pdbx_strand_id
1 'polypeptide(L)'
;MPHLSISQRSVPSSNLFLVSKGFELVVRDMDVYLTMALKGQMPVSEGLPLKDVRGVVQQQKGLLLEMDADIVKALSEEGKRLKQQGASSLLEQHEVFIQRYRQNMDNLLKVLEQIIKADDGQLFLEIEAALTCIHQLIPPKELQEPHPSLPEPPTNVPPFIQLPMDSVTIDEISSSFEEEMFPKNKKQIAPSLQSAPIDESILLAETPDIQITPEIRALAEKLEHSPVKIFEWVYNNIDYTPYYGSFKGSQHTLLEKSGNDWDTCSLLMALYRVSNIPCRYVRGVIRMDIETAMNWIGVKNPQAAGNVFYYSGYPITSLLSSDRQTLLGFSGLEHVIVEAYLPYGNYRGIWNDSTEKIWIPLDPSFKNYEYTEGNLNARNVDFATSTYYAKVQELSPIEYHKAQITGNQKEMRITRQIKQKRFEFLPEVLPYYGSNMDEDKGVYYPYCIWRGSLDTLTSLEERHRFRIFAGAGYSEVEAHLSFPDAYGKRLILSYEPATENDKKVMDEGHFYLAKFKAVFRLDGEKIAEGKKELSARDIGGTELAGIYPIYPIPKEKDAEGNGAIGTVTKFTRVSVGGCHAFVVDTNGDTDRLIENRIQKIVDDIDTENTGLVDERVIGEILNIAGLRYFNNCERQAKEIASLNHYYYQPRISNAILSQRISPIMLAGNVTGIELTNEFIDADVWDDKYGDFLCPVEGVGDKKERNLSILIGANGSYFEHKVLEDTFDVPAVSTVKIIQLANERGIAIRYITADTISVLDGIGISNAAKKYIRNCLTEHPERVIIIPEKEIEYHDWVGIGYIV
;
A
#
# COMPACT_ATOMS: atom_id res chain seq x y z
N MET A 1 -5.45 17.17 18.14
CA MET A 1 -4.97 16.03 18.95
C MET A 1 -4.20 16.58 20.13
N PRO A 2 -4.22 15.96 21.32
CA PRO A 2 -3.16 16.22 22.28
C PRO A 2 -1.84 15.78 21.62
N HIS A 3 -0.87 16.69 21.54
CA HIS A 3 0.41 16.46 20.92
C HIS A 3 1.08 15.24 21.59
N LEU A 4 1.06 14.09 20.91
CA LEU A 4 1.80 12.91 21.32
C LEU A 4 3.26 13.17 20.99
N SER A 5 3.96 13.92 21.85
CA SER A 5 5.41 13.89 21.83
C SER A 5 5.81 12.47 22.19
N ILE A 6 6.24 11.69 21.19
CA ILE A 6 6.85 10.38 21.42
C ILE A 6 8.17 10.67 22.15
N SER A 7 8.10 10.82 23.48
CA SER A 7 9.29 10.93 24.32
C SER A 7 10.10 9.67 24.05
N GLN A 8 11.33 9.82 23.59
CA GLN A 8 12.29 8.75 23.38
C GLN A 8 12.39 7.90 24.67
N ARG A 9 11.56 6.86 24.78
CA ARG A 9 11.66 5.88 25.86
C ARG A 9 12.71 4.88 25.40
N SER A 10 13.96 5.20 25.73
CA SER A 10 15.09 4.30 25.58
C SER A 10 14.84 3.00 26.35
N VAL A 11 15.24 1.88 25.74
CA VAL A 11 15.54 0.59 26.38
C VAL A 11 16.30 0.82 27.70
N PRO A 12 16.14 -0.02 28.75
CA PRO A 12 16.79 0.19 30.04
C PRO A 12 18.28 0.52 29.86
N SER A 13 18.67 1.71 30.31
CA SER A 13 20.03 2.25 30.12
C SER A 13 21.02 1.47 30.98
N SER A 14 21.61 0.42 30.41
CA SER A 14 22.75 -0.26 31.02
C SER A 14 24.01 0.61 30.94
N ASN A 15 24.97 0.38 31.84
CA ASN A 15 26.24 1.12 31.83
C ASN A 15 26.97 0.92 30.48
N LEU A 16 26.84 -0.26 29.85
CA LEU A 16 27.42 -0.55 28.55
C LEU A 16 26.78 0.29 27.43
N PHE A 17 25.45 0.45 27.44
CA PHE A 17 24.73 1.27 26.44
C PHE A 17 25.21 2.72 26.41
N LEU A 18 25.31 3.36 27.58
CA LEU A 18 25.73 4.77 27.68
C LEU A 18 27.17 4.96 27.20
N VAL A 19 28.06 4.04 27.58
CA VAL A 19 29.46 4.08 27.16
C VAL A 19 29.60 3.80 25.65
N SER A 20 28.78 2.88 25.08
CA SER A 20 28.72 2.67 23.64
C SER A 20 28.29 3.93 22.87
N LYS A 21 27.27 4.65 23.37
CA LYS A 21 26.82 5.89 22.72
C LYS A 21 27.93 6.95 22.71
N GLY A 22 28.65 7.09 23.82
CA GLY A 22 29.81 7.98 23.87
C GLY A 22 30.92 7.55 22.88
N PHE A 23 31.18 6.25 22.77
CA PHE A 23 32.19 5.71 21.85
C PHE A 23 31.82 6.04 20.41
N GLU A 24 30.56 5.76 20.03
CA GLU A 24 30.04 6.04 18.69
C GLU A 24 30.12 7.53 18.34
N LEU A 25 29.78 8.42 19.28
CA LEU A 25 29.90 9.88 19.11
C LEU A 25 31.34 10.29 18.77
N VAL A 26 32.32 9.81 19.55
CA VAL A 26 33.73 10.13 19.31
C VAL A 26 34.20 9.62 17.94
N VAL A 27 33.76 8.43 17.53
CA VAL A 27 34.10 7.85 16.23
C VAL A 27 33.43 8.60 15.07
N ARG A 28 32.16 9.02 15.21
CA ARG A 28 31.44 9.82 14.22
C ARG A 28 32.03 11.23 14.07
N ASP A 29 32.38 11.88 15.17
CA ASP A 29 33.06 13.18 15.13
C ASP A 29 34.40 13.09 14.40
N MET A 30 35.12 11.97 14.60
CA MET A 30 36.36 11.69 13.91
C MET A 30 36.17 11.46 12.41
N ASP A 31 35.13 10.72 12.01
CA ASP A 31 34.76 10.52 10.60
C ASP A 31 34.51 11.86 9.89
N VAL A 32 33.65 12.72 10.47
CA VAL A 32 33.34 14.05 9.92
C VAL A 32 34.62 14.87 9.76
N TYR A 33 35.44 14.93 10.82
CA TYR A 33 36.66 15.72 10.84
C TYR A 33 37.69 15.25 9.80
N LEU A 34 37.93 13.94 9.71
CA LEU A 34 38.87 13.34 8.75
C LEU A 34 38.37 13.46 7.31
N THR A 35 37.06 13.31 7.09
CA THR A 35 36.42 13.53 5.79
C THR A 35 36.55 14.99 5.34
N MET A 36 36.38 15.96 6.24
CA MET A 36 36.62 17.38 5.95
C MET A 36 38.09 17.65 5.59
N ALA A 37 39.04 17.02 6.29
CA ALA A 37 40.47 17.14 5.99
C ALA A 37 40.83 16.60 4.59
N LEU A 38 40.16 15.53 4.14
CA LEU A 38 40.33 14.98 2.78
C LEU A 38 39.72 15.85 1.69
N LYS A 39 38.56 16.49 1.94
CA LYS A 39 37.88 17.36 0.97
C LYS A 39 38.59 18.71 0.72
N GLY A 40 39.62 19.05 1.50
CA GLY A 40 40.37 20.32 1.47
C GLY A 40 41.23 20.62 0.23
N GLN A 41 40.80 20.26 -0.98
CA GLN A 41 41.29 20.89 -2.21
C GLN A 41 40.55 22.24 -2.43
N MET A 42 41.21 23.37 -2.16
CA MET A 42 40.87 24.81 -2.43
C MET A 42 40.36 25.67 -1.25
N PRO A 43 40.43 27.03 -1.37
CA PRO A 43 41.46 27.92 -0.83
C PRO A 43 41.17 28.48 0.60
N VAL A 44 42.24 28.97 1.22
CA VAL A 44 42.33 29.56 2.57
C VAL A 44 41.25 30.63 2.84
N SER A 45 40.14 30.24 3.45
CA SER A 45 39.37 31.13 4.35
C SER A 45 38.47 30.41 5.36
N GLU A 46 38.18 29.10 5.22
CA GLU A 46 37.41 28.33 6.22
C GLU A 46 37.93 26.90 6.49
N GLY A 47 39.15 26.56 6.06
CA GLY A 47 39.75 25.24 6.29
C GLY A 47 40.61 25.19 7.56
N LEU A 48 40.40 24.17 8.41
CA LEU A 48 41.34 23.83 9.49
C LEU A 48 42.72 23.48 8.89
N PRO A 49 43.83 24.07 9.36
CA PRO A 49 45.17 23.71 8.91
C PRO A 49 45.46 22.21 9.12
N LEU A 50 46.05 21.53 8.13
CA LEU A 50 46.52 20.12 8.24
C LEU A 50 47.42 19.87 9.46
N LYS A 51 48.11 20.91 9.96
CA LYS A 51 48.93 20.85 11.18
C LYS A 51 48.11 20.54 12.44
N ASP A 52 46.82 20.84 12.44
CA ASP A 52 45.92 20.69 13.60
C ASP A 52 45.22 19.31 13.61
N VAL A 53 45.25 18.56 12.50
CA VAL A 53 44.67 17.21 12.38
C VAL A 53 45.30 16.24 13.37
N ARG A 54 46.64 16.24 13.49
CA ARG A 54 47.36 15.37 14.42
C ARG A 54 46.96 15.64 15.88
N GLY A 55 46.77 16.90 16.24
CA GLY A 55 46.36 17.31 17.59
C GLY A 55 44.95 16.83 17.95
N VAL A 56 44.00 16.98 17.02
CA VAL A 56 42.62 16.48 17.21
C VAL A 56 42.59 14.96 17.30
N VAL A 57 43.29 14.26 16.41
CA VAL A 57 43.38 12.79 16.43
C VAL A 57 44.05 12.31 17.73
N GLN A 58 45.10 12.99 18.21
CA GLN A 58 45.74 12.70 19.50
C GLN A 58 44.75 12.83 20.67
N GLN A 59 43.95 13.90 20.68
CA GLN A 59 42.94 14.13 21.72
C GLN A 59 41.84 13.07 21.69
N GLN A 60 41.25 12.80 20.51
CA GLN A 60 40.20 11.79 20.38
C GLN A 60 40.71 10.38 20.68
N LYS A 61 41.95 10.06 20.30
CA LYS A 61 42.61 8.81 20.72
C LYS A 61 42.73 8.69 22.24
N GLY A 62 43.06 9.79 22.93
CA GLY A 62 43.10 9.85 24.39
C GLY A 62 41.74 9.52 25.02
N LEU A 63 40.67 10.16 24.51
CA LEU A 63 39.30 9.87 24.94
C LEU A 63 38.93 8.39 24.72
N LEU A 64 39.23 7.84 23.54
CA LEU A 64 38.97 6.43 23.24
C LEU A 64 39.67 5.47 24.21
N LEU A 65 40.89 5.78 24.65
CA LEU A 65 41.63 4.97 25.63
C LEU A 65 41.02 5.03 27.04
N GLU A 66 40.53 6.20 27.46
CA GLU A 66 39.81 6.35 28.73
C GLU A 66 38.52 5.52 28.72
N MET A 67 37.77 5.58 27.61
CA MET A 67 36.55 4.81 27.42
C MET A 67 36.82 3.29 27.36
N ASP A 68 37.91 2.84 26.73
CA ASP A 68 38.27 1.41 26.67
C ASP A 68 38.40 0.79 28.05
N ALA A 69 38.99 1.50 29.01
CA ALA A 69 39.17 1.01 30.36
C ALA A 69 37.83 0.71 31.04
N ASP A 70 36.85 1.59 30.87
CA ASP A 70 35.50 1.44 31.43
C ASP A 70 34.71 0.33 30.70
N ILE A 71 34.80 0.27 29.37
CA ILE A 71 34.17 -0.79 28.55
C ILE A 71 34.68 -2.16 28.97
N VAL A 72 35.99 -2.33 29.03
CA VAL A 72 36.63 -3.61 29.38
C VAL A 72 36.26 -4.05 30.78
N LYS A 73 36.17 -3.11 31.72
CA LYS A 73 35.71 -3.40 33.08
C LYS A 73 34.27 -3.91 33.09
N ALA A 74 33.36 -3.21 32.41
CA ALA A 74 31.96 -3.62 32.30
C ALA A 74 31.82 -5.02 31.67
N LEU A 75 32.54 -5.29 30.57
CA LEU A 75 32.53 -6.60 29.90
C LEU A 75 33.12 -7.71 30.77
N SER A 76 34.13 -7.42 31.61
CA SER A 76 34.72 -8.39 32.53
C SER A 76 33.77 -8.76 33.67
N GLU A 77 33.07 -7.78 34.23
CA GLU A 77 32.04 -8.01 35.26
C GLU A 77 30.92 -8.88 34.72
N GLU A 78 30.50 -8.66 33.47
CA GLU A 78 29.47 -9.45 32.82
C GLU A 78 29.90 -10.90 32.54
N GLY A 79 31.13 -11.11 32.06
CA GLY A 79 31.65 -12.47 31.86
C GLY A 79 31.69 -13.28 33.16
N LYS A 80 31.96 -12.64 34.30
CA LYS A 80 31.90 -13.30 35.62
C LYS A 80 30.46 -13.68 35.98
N ARG A 81 29.49 -12.81 35.71
CA ARG A 81 28.07 -13.06 35.95
C ARG A 81 27.55 -14.26 35.15
N LEU A 82 27.78 -14.27 33.83
CA LEU A 82 27.38 -15.38 32.94
C LEU A 82 27.98 -16.71 33.38
N LYS A 83 29.24 -16.70 33.82
CA LYS A 83 29.93 -17.87 34.37
C LYS A 83 29.30 -18.36 35.68
N GLN A 84 28.88 -17.46 36.57
CA GLN A 84 28.19 -17.81 37.82
C GLN A 84 26.79 -18.38 37.58
N GLN A 85 26.10 -17.94 36.52
CA GLN A 85 24.78 -18.43 36.13
C GLN A 85 24.81 -19.76 35.37
N GLY A 86 26.00 -20.27 35.01
CA GLY A 86 26.14 -21.51 34.25
C GLY A 86 25.68 -21.40 32.78
N ALA A 87 25.58 -20.18 32.24
CA ALA A 87 25.11 -19.92 30.88
C ALA A 87 26.24 -20.08 29.84
N SER A 88 26.69 -21.32 29.60
CA SER A 88 27.86 -21.62 28.77
C SER A 88 27.77 -21.08 27.34
N SER A 89 26.61 -21.17 26.69
CA SER A 89 26.43 -20.67 25.31
C SER A 89 26.48 -19.13 25.24
N LEU A 90 25.90 -18.43 26.21
CA LEU A 90 25.98 -16.96 26.27
C LEU A 90 27.40 -16.49 26.60
N LEU A 91 28.12 -17.23 27.44
CA LEU A 91 29.51 -16.93 27.76
C LEU A 91 30.40 -17.04 26.51
N GLU A 92 30.19 -18.04 25.66
CA GLU A 92 30.92 -18.18 24.39
C GLU A 92 30.64 -17.01 23.44
N GLN A 93 29.37 -16.60 23.30
CA GLN A 93 29.01 -15.42 22.50
C GLN A 93 29.61 -14.13 23.05
N HIS A 94 29.65 -13.98 24.38
CA HIS A 94 30.29 -12.86 25.07
C HIS A 94 31.80 -12.80 24.83
N GLU A 95 32.48 -13.95 24.85
CA GLU A 95 33.91 -14.02 24.54
C GLU A 95 34.20 -13.64 23.08
N VAL A 96 33.36 -14.10 22.13
CA VAL A 96 33.45 -13.69 20.72
C VAL A 96 33.22 -12.19 20.55
N PHE A 97 32.28 -11.60 21.31
CA PHE A 97 32.07 -10.15 21.34
C PHE A 97 33.33 -9.40 21.80
N ILE A 98 33.93 -9.82 22.91
CA ILE A 98 35.15 -9.19 23.47
C ILE A 98 36.31 -9.29 22.49
N GLN A 99 36.53 -10.46 21.87
CA GLN A 99 37.62 -10.65 20.90
C GLN A 99 37.51 -9.68 19.72
N ARG A 100 36.29 -9.52 19.18
CA ARG A 100 36.05 -8.58 18.08
C ARG A 100 36.24 -7.14 18.51
N TYR A 101 35.68 -6.75 19.65
CA TYR A 101 35.86 -5.42 20.22
C TYR A 101 37.35 -5.08 20.35
N ARG A 102 38.16 -5.97 20.94
CA ARG A 102 39.60 -5.80 21.08
C ARG A 102 40.31 -5.64 19.74
N GLN A 103 40.05 -6.54 18.80
CA GLN A 103 40.66 -6.49 17.47
C GLN A 103 40.36 -5.17 16.75
N ASN A 104 39.10 -4.73 16.79
CA ASN A 104 38.67 -3.50 16.14
C ASN A 104 39.23 -2.25 16.83
N MET A 105 39.29 -2.25 18.16
CA MET A 105 39.89 -1.17 18.94
C MET A 105 41.41 -1.07 18.68
N ASP A 106 42.11 -2.20 18.65
CA ASP A 106 43.55 -2.24 18.36
C ASP A 106 43.85 -1.72 16.94
N ASN A 107 43.03 -2.11 15.96
CA ASN A 107 43.13 -1.61 14.59
C ASN A 107 42.90 -0.10 14.51
N LEU A 108 41.85 0.42 15.17
CA LEU A 108 41.57 1.85 15.23
C LEU A 108 42.74 2.61 15.87
N LEU A 109 43.17 2.20 17.06
CA LEU A 109 44.27 2.84 17.78
C LEU A 109 45.58 2.83 16.99
N LYS A 110 45.80 1.81 16.16
CA LYS A 110 46.95 1.69 15.26
C LYS A 110 46.86 2.71 14.12
N VAL A 111 45.75 2.78 13.37
CA VAL A 111 45.61 3.75 12.26
C VAL A 111 45.66 5.20 12.76
N LEU A 112 45.10 5.48 13.93
CA LEU A 112 45.22 6.81 14.55
C LEU A 112 46.65 7.14 14.96
N GLU A 113 47.41 6.16 15.46
CA GLU A 113 48.84 6.33 15.75
C GLU A 113 49.65 6.60 14.47
N GLN A 114 49.27 5.98 13.35
CA GLN A 114 49.91 6.22 12.06
C GLN A 114 49.68 7.66 11.60
N ILE A 115 48.46 8.21 11.73
CA ILE A 115 48.19 9.64 11.44
C ILE A 115 49.05 10.56 12.32
N ILE A 116 49.14 10.28 13.62
CA ILE A 116 49.93 11.07 14.58
C ILE A 116 51.41 11.10 14.18
N LYS A 117 51.95 9.97 13.67
CA LYS A 117 53.36 9.80 13.30
C LYS A 117 53.68 10.10 11.84
N ALA A 118 52.68 10.20 10.97
CA ALA A 118 52.87 10.37 9.53
C ALA A 118 53.56 11.70 9.24
N ASP A 119 54.48 11.70 8.28
CA ASP A 119 54.98 12.93 7.66
C ASP A 119 53.90 13.54 6.76
N ASP A 120 54.01 14.85 6.47
CA ASP A 120 52.97 15.58 5.70
C ASP A 120 52.68 14.98 4.31
N GLY A 121 53.66 14.29 3.69
CA GLY A 121 53.48 13.60 2.41
C GLY A 121 52.73 12.26 2.47
N GLN A 122 52.58 11.67 3.66
CA GLN A 122 51.88 10.39 3.88
C GLN A 122 50.53 10.59 4.60
N LEU A 123 50.33 11.76 5.21
CA LEU A 123 49.17 12.06 6.03
C LEU A 123 47.83 11.77 5.33
N PHE A 124 47.70 12.10 4.04
CA PHE A 124 46.49 11.83 3.27
C PHE A 124 46.15 10.33 3.17
N LEU A 125 47.15 9.49 2.88
CA LEU A 125 46.97 8.05 2.77
C LEU A 125 46.57 7.42 4.12
N GLU A 126 47.18 7.91 5.20
CA GLU A 126 46.85 7.44 6.55
C GLU A 126 45.45 7.90 7.00
N ILE A 127 45.00 9.08 6.57
CA ILE A 127 43.62 9.54 6.79
C ILE A 127 42.63 8.64 6.03
N GLU A 128 42.89 8.29 4.77
CA GLU A 128 42.05 7.36 4.01
C GLU A 128 41.97 5.97 4.67
N ALA A 129 43.11 5.47 5.18
CA ALA A 129 43.17 4.21 5.91
C ALA A 129 42.37 4.27 7.22
N ALA A 130 42.45 5.39 7.95
CA ALA A 130 41.67 5.58 9.17
C ALA A 130 40.17 5.69 8.89
N LEU A 131 39.75 6.42 7.86
CA LEU A 131 38.34 6.46 7.45
C LEU A 131 37.84 5.07 7.04
N THR A 132 38.65 4.31 6.30
CA THR A 132 38.31 2.92 5.95
C THR A 132 38.09 2.07 7.20
N CYS A 133 38.93 2.23 8.23
CA CYS A 133 38.75 1.54 9.51
C CYS A 133 37.50 2.03 10.25
N ILE A 134 37.26 3.35 10.32
CA ILE A 134 36.11 3.95 11.00
C ILE A 134 34.78 3.48 10.37
N HIS A 135 34.67 3.47 9.05
CA HIS A 135 33.49 2.97 8.33
C HIS A 135 33.21 1.48 8.54
N GLN A 136 34.16 0.69 9.08
CA GLN A 136 33.92 -0.68 9.52
C GLN A 136 33.39 -0.76 10.96
N LEU A 137 33.59 0.27 11.77
CA LEU A 137 33.15 0.32 13.17
C LEU A 137 31.74 0.86 13.32
N ILE A 138 31.38 1.80 12.45
CA ILE A 138 30.07 2.43 12.36
C ILE A 138 29.58 2.30 10.91
N PRO A 139 28.33 1.89 10.66
CA PRO A 139 27.80 1.88 9.31
C PRO A 139 27.82 3.32 8.77
N PRO A 140 28.16 3.53 7.48
CA PRO A 140 28.08 4.84 6.87
C PRO A 140 26.65 5.37 7.03
N LYS A 141 26.50 6.68 7.24
CA LYS A 141 25.17 7.32 7.16
C LYS A 141 24.71 7.12 5.71
N GLU A 142 23.89 6.11 5.45
CA GLU A 142 23.40 5.84 4.10
C GLU A 142 22.79 7.14 3.56
N LEU A 143 23.28 7.59 2.40
CA LEU A 143 22.64 8.65 1.64
C LEU A 143 21.17 8.25 1.49
N GLN A 144 20.27 9.10 1.97
CA GLN A 144 18.84 8.94 1.74
C GLN A 144 18.59 9.22 0.26
N GLU A 145 18.83 8.21 -0.57
CA GLU A 145 18.38 8.27 -1.94
C GLU A 145 16.85 8.22 -1.92
N PRO A 146 16.16 9.13 -2.62
CA PRO A 146 14.82 8.82 -3.05
C PRO A 146 14.91 7.52 -3.85
N HIS A 147 14.22 6.49 -3.38
CA HIS A 147 14.23 5.20 -4.03
C HIS A 147 13.83 5.35 -5.51
N PRO A 148 14.66 4.92 -6.47
CA PRO A 148 14.23 4.73 -7.83
C PRO A 148 13.59 3.35 -7.92
N SER A 149 12.33 3.27 -7.52
CA SER A 149 11.39 2.33 -8.12
C SER A 149 10.02 2.97 -8.15
N LEU A 150 9.93 4.19 -8.71
CA LEU A 150 8.70 4.54 -9.40
C LEU A 150 8.34 3.38 -10.34
N PRO A 151 7.05 3.07 -10.49
CA PRO A 151 6.62 2.06 -11.44
C PRO A 151 7.38 2.18 -12.74
N GLU A 152 7.82 1.04 -13.30
CA GLU A 152 7.84 1.01 -14.75
C GLU A 152 6.46 1.51 -15.15
N PRO A 153 6.36 2.62 -15.93
CA PRO A 153 5.07 2.92 -16.53
C PRO A 153 4.57 1.63 -17.17
N PRO A 154 3.26 1.36 -17.16
CA PRO A 154 2.74 0.23 -17.89
C PRO A 154 3.39 0.24 -19.27
N THR A 155 4.13 -0.83 -19.60
CA THR A 155 4.85 -0.96 -20.88
C THR A 155 3.89 -0.88 -22.06
N ASN A 156 2.59 -0.96 -21.79
CA ASN A 156 1.49 -0.46 -22.58
C ASN A 156 0.56 0.39 -21.69
N VAL A 157 0.81 1.69 -21.51
CA VAL A 157 -0.32 2.62 -21.40
C VAL A 157 -0.78 2.79 -22.84
N PRO A 158 -1.84 2.09 -23.28
CA PRO A 158 -2.29 2.25 -24.65
C PRO A 158 -2.53 3.75 -24.88
N PRO A 159 -1.99 4.33 -25.97
CA PRO A 159 -2.30 5.69 -26.31
C PRO A 159 -3.83 5.80 -26.39
N PHE A 160 -4.39 6.78 -25.67
CA PHE A 160 -5.74 7.33 -25.84
C PHE A 160 -6.83 6.35 -26.34
N ILE A 161 -7.72 5.94 -25.42
CA ILE A 161 -9.05 5.41 -25.77
C ILE A 161 -8.97 4.27 -26.80
N GLN A 162 -8.32 3.17 -26.44
CA GLN A 162 -8.46 1.92 -27.17
C GLN A 162 -9.48 1.05 -26.44
N LEU A 163 -10.48 0.56 -27.18
CA LEU A 163 -11.43 -0.44 -26.68
C LEU A 163 -10.67 -1.65 -26.12
N PRO A 164 -11.27 -2.43 -25.19
CA PRO A 164 -10.73 -3.73 -24.78
C PRO A 164 -10.27 -4.52 -26.00
N MET A 165 -9.05 -5.09 -25.96
CA MET A 165 -8.42 -5.76 -27.12
C MET A 165 -9.30 -6.84 -27.77
N ASP A 166 -10.21 -7.44 -27.00
CA ASP A 166 -11.16 -8.43 -27.50
C ASP A 166 -12.52 -7.79 -27.84
N SER A 167 -12.87 -7.86 -29.12
CA SER A 167 -14.17 -7.41 -29.64
C SER A 167 -14.78 -8.45 -30.56
N VAL A 168 -16.10 -8.53 -30.54
CA VAL A 168 -16.88 -9.48 -31.35
C VAL A 168 -18.04 -8.75 -31.98
N THR A 169 -18.37 -9.13 -33.21
CA THR A 169 -19.61 -8.65 -33.85
C THR A 169 -20.80 -9.44 -33.32
N ILE A 170 -22.00 -8.84 -33.39
CA ILE A 170 -23.24 -9.53 -33.02
C ILE A 170 -23.46 -10.84 -33.80
N ASP A 171 -22.95 -10.94 -35.03
CA ASP A 171 -23.03 -12.14 -35.88
C ASP A 171 -22.04 -13.23 -35.47
N GLU A 172 -20.93 -12.87 -34.84
CA GLU A 172 -19.91 -13.80 -34.31
C GLU A 172 -20.32 -14.39 -32.95
N ILE A 173 -21.27 -13.76 -32.25
CA ILE A 173 -21.88 -14.31 -31.04
C ILE A 173 -22.89 -15.39 -31.45
N SER A 174 -22.37 -16.54 -31.87
CA SER A 174 -23.14 -17.78 -31.90
C SER A 174 -23.01 -18.49 -30.55
N SER A 175 -23.94 -19.40 -30.25
CA SER A 175 -23.87 -20.27 -29.05
C SER A 175 -22.57 -21.08 -28.94
N SER A 176 -21.82 -21.26 -30.04
CA SER A 176 -20.51 -21.92 -30.03
C SER A 176 -19.34 -21.01 -29.58
N PHE A 177 -19.43 -19.70 -29.80
CA PHE A 177 -18.39 -18.74 -29.40
C PHE A 177 -18.34 -18.57 -27.86
N GLU A 178 -19.50 -18.53 -27.22
CA GLU A 178 -19.63 -18.49 -25.75
C GLU A 178 -19.14 -19.79 -25.08
N GLU A 179 -19.33 -20.96 -25.73
CA GLU A 179 -18.81 -22.25 -25.25
C GLU A 179 -17.28 -22.40 -25.37
N GLU A 180 -16.64 -21.70 -26.33
CA GLU A 180 -15.18 -21.67 -26.49
C GLU A 180 -14.50 -20.70 -25.51
N MET A 181 -15.12 -19.54 -25.25
CA MET A 181 -14.56 -18.51 -24.37
C MET A 181 -14.67 -18.89 -22.87
N PHE A 182 -15.71 -19.65 -22.50
CA PHE A 182 -15.93 -20.17 -21.15
C PHE A 182 -16.17 -21.69 -21.19
N PRO A 183 -15.11 -22.51 -21.32
CA PRO A 183 -15.25 -23.95 -21.51
C PRO A 183 -16.00 -24.57 -20.35
N LYS A 184 -17.05 -25.33 -20.67
CA LYS A 184 -17.83 -26.15 -19.74
C LYS A 184 -16.88 -26.99 -18.88
N ASN A 185 -16.70 -26.63 -17.61
CA ASN A 185 -16.35 -27.64 -16.62
C ASN A 185 -17.56 -28.58 -16.57
N LYS A 186 -17.40 -29.79 -17.13
CA LYS A 186 -18.42 -30.84 -17.21
C LYS A 186 -18.79 -31.41 -15.83
N LYS A 187 -19.17 -30.58 -14.88
CA LYS A 187 -20.12 -30.93 -13.83
C LYS A 187 -21.40 -30.18 -14.14
N GLN A 188 -22.21 -30.86 -14.92
CA GLN A 188 -23.57 -30.49 -15.30
C GLN A 188 -24.37 -30.13 -14.04
N ILE A 189 -24.57 -28.85 -13.78
CA ILE A 189 -25.66 -28.36 -12.93
C ILE A 189 -26.45 -27.41 -13.83
N ALA A 190 -27.42 -27.97 -14.56
CA ALA A 190 -28.64 -27.20 -14.76
C ALA A 190 -29.10 -26.72 -13.37
N PRO A 191 -29.80 -25.60 -13.20
CA PRO A 191 -30.55 -25.38 -11.97
C PRO A 191 -31.57 -26.51 -11.86
N SER A 192 -31.15 -27.64 -11.32
CA SER A 192 -32.03 -28.67 -10.86
C SER A 192 -32.62 -28.10 -9.59
N LEU A 193 -33.94 -28.12 -9.55
CA LEU A 193 -34.77 -28.08 -8.34
C LEU A 193 -34.39 -29.15 -7.28
N GLN A 194 -33.20 -29.75 -7.35
CA GLN A 194 -32.65 -30.80 -6.49
C GLN A 194 -31.15 -30.96 -6.84
N SER A 195 -30.28 -30.12 -6.30
CA SER A 195 -28.91 -30.56 -6.01
C SER A 195 -28.97 -31.38 -4.71
N ALA A 196 -28.07 -32.35 -4.52
CA ALA A 196 -27.94 -33.14 -3.29
C ALA A 196 -28.06 -32.23 -2.03
N PRO A 197 -28.63 -32.71 -0.90
CA PRO A 197 -28.84 -31.88 0.27
C PRO A 197 -27.50 -31.30 0.73
N ILE A 198 -27.29 -30.03 0.43
CA ILE A 198 -26.20 -29.25 1.01
C ILE A 198 -26.60 -29.09 2.47
N ASP A 199 -25.69 -29.44 3.37
CA ASP A 199 -25.90 -29.22 4.80
C ASP A 199 -26.22 -27.73 5.03
N GLU A 200 -27.44 -27.44 5.52
CA GLU A 200 -27.90 -26.07 5.77
C GLU A 200 -26.92 -25.34 6.72
N SER A 201 -26.17 -26.06 7.57
CA SER A 201 -25.17 -25.45 8.44
C SER A 201 -24.02 -24.79 7.67
N ILE A 202 -23.60 -25.35 6.53
CA ILE A 202 -22.58 -24.74 5.65
C ILE A 202 -23.10 -23.46 5.03
N LEU A 203 -24.39 -23.43 4.68
CA LEU A 203 -25.06 -22.28 4.06
C LEU A 203 -25.39 -21.17 5.06
N LEU A 204 -25.22 -21.44 6.36
CA LEU A 204 -25.41 -20.51 7.47
C LEU A 204 -24.08 -20.10 8.15
N ALA A 205 -22.98 -20.79 7.85
CA ALA A 205 -21.68 -20.54 8.46
C ALA A 205 -21.04 -19.22 7.98
N GLU A 206 -20.12 -18.66 8.76
CA GLU A 206 -19.26 -17.57 8.32
C GLU A 206 -18.21 -18.07 7.31
N THR A 207 -17.79 -17.20 6.40
CA THR A 207 -16.66 -17.40 5.47
C THR A 207 -15.79 -16.14 5.51
N PRO A 208 -14.52 -16.14 5.05
CA PRO A 208 -13.67 -14.94 5.05
C PRO A 208 -14.37 -13.70 4.47
N ASP A 209 -15.10 -13.86 3.38
CA ASP A 209 -15.93 -12.84 2.74
C ASP A 209 -17.26 -12.52 3.48
N ILE A 210 -17.81 -13.47 4.23
CA ILE A 210 -19.09 -13.34 4.97
C ILE A 210 -18.84 -13.47 6.48
N GLN A 211 -18.51 -12.34 7.11
CA GLN A 211 -18.40 -12.20 8.57
C GLN A 211 -19.73 -11.67 9.15
N ILE A 212 -20.16 -12.19 10.32
CA ILE A 212 -21.39 -11.82 11.04
C ILE A 212 -21.01 -11.07 12.33
N THR A 213 -20.74 -9.78 12.15
CA THR A 213 -20.32 -8.86 13.21
C THR A 213 -21.50 -8.35 14.07
N PRO A 214 -21.22 -7.68 15.21
CA PRO A 214 -22.25 -7.01 16.00
C PRO A 214 -23.07 -5.98 15.22
N GLU A 215 -22.46 -5.22 14.31
CA GLU A 215 -23.18 -4.24 13.48
C GLU A 215 -24.14 -4.91 12.49
N ILE A 216 -23.74 -6.05 11.92
CA ILE A 216 -24.59 -6.85 11.01
C ILE A 216 -25.76 -7.45 11.80
N ARG A 217 -25.52 -7.98 13.00
CA ARG A 217 -26.59 -8.47 13.91
C ARG A 217 -27.60 -7.36 14.23
N ALA A 218 -27.11 -6.20 14.67
CA ALA A 218 -27.96 -5.07 15.00
C ALA A 218 -28.76 -4.55 13.80
N LEU A 219 -28.17 -4.55 12.60
CA LEU A 219 -28.89 -4.18 11.39
C LEU A 219 -29.97 -5.22 11.03
N ALA A 220 -29.67 -6.52 11.11
CA ALA A 220 -30.66 -7.57 10.86
C ALA A 220 -31.84 -7.50 11.84
N GLU A 221 -31.58 -7.25 13.13
CA GLU A 221 -32.59 -7.02 14.15
C GLU A 221 -33.45 -5.78 13.84
N LYS A 222 -32.82 -4.67 13.46
CA LYS A 222 -33.53 -3.44 13.05
C LYS A 222 -34.43 -3.67 11.83
N LEU A 223 -34.04 -4.58 10.94
CA LEU A 223 -34.80 -4.98 9.76
C LEU A 223 -35.76 -6.15 10.07
N GLU A 224 -35.94 -6.49 11.35
CA GLU A 224 -36.86 -7.52 11.87
C GLU A 224 -36.60 -8.91 11.29
N HIS A 225 -35.36 -9.20 10.88
CA HIS A 225 -34.98 -10.44 10.18
C HIS A 225 -35.83 -10.72 8.92
N SER A 226 -36.45 -9.70 8.33
CA SER A 226 -37.33 -9.84 7.17
C SER A 226 -36.51 -9.90 5.88
N PRO A 227 -36.60 -10.97 5.06
CA PRO A 227 -35.85 -11.08 3.81
C PRO A 227 -36.09 -9.91 2.86
N VAL A 228 -37.35 -9.46 2.78
CA VAL A 228 -37.74 -8.34 1.91
C VAL A 228 -37.13 -7.03 2.39
N LYS A 229 -37.23 -6.71 3.70
CA LYS A 229 -36.64 -5.49 4.27
C LYS A 229 -35.12 -5.49 4.17
N ILE A 230 -34.49 -6.66 4.36
CA ILE A 230 -33.04 -6.85 4.21
C ILE A 230 -32.62 -6.57 2.76
N PHE A 231 -33.23 -7.23 1.78
CA PHE A 231 -32.89 -7.01 0.37
C PHE A 231 -33.12 -5.56 -0.06
N GLU A 232 -34.28 -4.98 0.29
CA GLU A 232 -34.58 -3.58 0.00
C GLU A 232 -33.54 -2.64 0.60
N TRP A 233 -33.14 -2.88 1.86
CA TRP A 233 -32.14 -2.06 2.52
C TRP A 233 -30.79 -2.15 1.80
N VAL A 234 -30.29 -3.35 1.49
CA VAL A 234 -29.02 -3.53 0.78
C VAL A 234 -29.07 -2.88 -0.62
N TYR A 235 -30.17 -3.07 -1.36
CA TYR A 235 -30.36 -2.46 -2.68
C TYR A 235 -30.29 -0.93 -2.60
N ASN A 236 -30.98 -0.32 -1.65
CA ASN A 236 -31.16 1.12 -1.56
C ASN A 236 -30.00 1.88 -0.88
N ASN A 237 -29.19 1.20 -0.06
CA ASN A 237 -28.21 1.87 0.82
C ASN A 237 -26.75 1.54 0.50
N ILE A 238 -26.46 0.62 -0.44
CA ILE A 238 -25.10 0.24 -0.81
C ILE A 238 -24.83 0.72 -2.25
N ASP A 239 -23.90 1.64 -2.48
CA ASP A 239 -23.56 2.10 -3.83
C ASP A 239 -22.70 1.08 -4.58
N TYR A 240 -22.90 0.96 -5.90
CA TYR A 240 -22.09 0.06 -6.71
C TYR A 240 -20.74 0.70 -7.04
N THR A 241 -19.65 0.04 -6.65
CA THR A 241 -18.28 0.44 -7.01
C THR A 241 -17.62 -0.69 -7.80
N PRO A 242 -17.19 -0.44 -9.05
CA PRO A 242 -16.58 -1.49 -9.85
C PRO A 242 -15.15 -1.75 -9.38
N TYR A 243 -14.89 -3.02 -9.07
CA TYR A 243 -13.57 -3.63 -8.89
C TYR A 243 -13.78 -5.14 -8.98
N TYR A 244 -12.81 -5.89 -9.49
CA TYR A 244 -12.98 -7.32 -9.72
C TYR A 244 -12.65 -8.14 -8.45
N GLY A 245 -13.60 -8.99 -8.03
CA GLY A 245 -13.44 -9.92 -6.91
C GLY A 245 -13.94 -9.46 -5.54
N SER A 246 -13.84 -10.32 -4.53
CA SER A 246 -14.17 -9.94 -3.14
C SER A 246 -12.98 -9.26 -2.48
N PHE A 247 -13.21 -8.02 -2.04
CA PHE A 247 -12.18 -7.16 -1.47
C PHE A 247 -12.55 -6.69 -0.06
N LYS A 248 -13.76 -6.16 0.09
CA LYS A 248 -14.29 -5.58 1.34
C LYS A 248 -14.94 -6.62 2.25
N GLY A 249 -15.52 -7.67 1.67
CA GLY A 249 -16.40 -8.59 2.38
C GLY A 249 -17.64 -7.92 2.96
N SER A 250 -18.40 -8.66 3.78
CA SER A 250 -19.67 -8.20 4.35
C SER A 250 -19.53 -6.97 5.26
N GLN A 251 -18.51 -6.95 6.13
CA GLN A 251 -18.37 -5.92 7.16
C GLN A 251 -18.03 -4.56 6.57
N HIS A 252 -17.01 -4.48 5.70
CA HIS A 252 -16.57 -3.18 5.20
C HIS A 252 -17.54 -2.61 4.17
N THR A 253 -18.21 -3.46 3.39
CA THR A 253 -19.33 -3.03 2.55
C THR A 253 -20.43 -2.34 3.36
N LEU A 254 -20.72 -2.86 4.57
CA LEU A 254 -21.68 -2.23 5.47
C LEU A 254 -21.20 -0.88 6.01
N LEU A 255 -19.92 -0.78 6.36
CA LEU A 255 -19.33 0.43 6.93
C LEU A 255 -19.26 1.56 5.90
N GLU A 256 -18.78 1.25 4.70
CA GLU A 256 -18.53 2.23 3.63
C GLU A 256 -19.76 2.51 2.77
N LYS A 257 -20.82 1.71 2.92
CA LYS A 257 -22.04 1.82 2.12
C LYS A 257 -21.78 1.71 0.63
N SER A 258 -20.78 0.93 0.23
CA SER A 258 -20.45 0.69 -1.17
C SER A 258 -19.72 -0.64 -1.36
N GLY A 259 -19.90 -1.27 -2.52
CA GLY A 259 -19.20 -2.48 -2.91
C GLY A 259 -19.52 -2.91 -4.34
N ASN A 260 -18.75 -3.85 -4.87
CA ASN A 260 -19.07 -4.51 -6.14
C ASN A 260 -20.15 -5.59 -5.94
N ASP A 261 -20.39 -6.40 -6.97
CA ASP A 261 -21.31 -7.53 -6.93
C ASP A 261 -20.94 -8.59 -5.89
N TRP A 262 -19.66 -8.92 -5.77
CA TRP A 262 -19.14 -9.91 -4.80
C TRP A 262 -19.44 -9.46 -3.37
N ASP A 263 -18.95 -8.29 -2.99
CA ASP A 263 -19.01 -7.81 -1.61
C ASP A 263 -20.42 -7.35 -1.20
N THR A 264 -21.22 -6.81 -2.14
CA THR A 264 -22.64 -6.52 -1.89
C THR A 264 -23.43 -7.81 -1.65
N CYS A 265 -23.14 -8.88 -2.40
CA CYS A 265 -23.71 -10.19 -2.16
C CYS A 265 -23.24 -10.77 -0.81
N SER A 266 -21.96 -10.62 -0.45
CA SER A 266 -21.45 -11.05 0.86
C SER A 266 -22.18 -10.39 2.02
N LEU A 267 -22.44 -9.08 1.95
CA LEU A 267 -23.24 -8.36 2.96
C LEU A 267 -24.68 -8.87 3.02
N LEU A 268 -25.34 -9.05 1.87
CA LEU A 268 -26.70 -9.60 1.82
C LEU A 268 -26.75 -10.98 2.47
N MET A 269 -25.79 -11.85 2.14
CA MET A 269 -25.68 -13.19 2.70
C MET A 269 -25.40 -13.15 4.20
N ALA A 270 -24.55 -12.25 4.71
CA ALA A 270 -24.32 -12.11 6.14
C ALA A 270 -25.62 -11.76 6.91
N LEU A 271 -26.42 -10.82 6.39
CA LEU A 271 -27.71 -10.42 6.95
C LEU A 271 -28.75 -11.56 6.87
N TYR A 272 -28.69 -12.40 5.85
CA TYR A 272 -29.54 -13.58 5.73
C TYR A 272 -29.12 -14.72 6.65
N ARG A 273 -27.84 -15.06 6.71
CA ARG A 273 -27.31 -16.13 7.57
C ARG A 273 -27.58 -15.84 9.05
N VAL A 274 -27.36 -14.60 9.50
CA VAL A 274 -27.71 -14.19 10.88
C VAL A 274 -29.21 -14.22 11.16
N SER A 275 -30.04 -14.10 10.11
CA SER A 275 -31.49 -14.23 10.15
C SER A 275 -31.96 -15.67 9.93
N ASN A 276 -31.04 -16.65 9.99
CA ASN A 276 -31.31 -18.08 9.80
C ASN A 276 -31.91 -18.42 8.41
N ILE A 277 -31.48 -17.71 7.38
CA ILE A 277 -31.86 -17.92 5.98
C ILE A 277 -30.63 -18.53 5.26
N PRO A 278 -30.67 -19.82 4.89
CA PRO A 278 -29.59 -20.44 4.13
C PRO A 278 -29.44 -19.77 2.76
N CYS A 279 -28.22 -19.42 2.38
CA CYS A 279 -27.95 -18.79 1.09
C CYS A 279 -26.60 -19.20 0.52
N ARG A 280 -26.49 -19.15 -0.81
CA ARG A 280 -25.28 -19.44 -1.58
C ARG A 280 -25.06 -18.39 -2.67
N TYR A 281 -23.82 -18.26 -3.11
CA TYR A 281 -23.51 -17.49 -4.30
C TYR A 281 -23.89 -18.26 -5.55
N VAL A 282 -24.31 -17.53 -6.58
CA VAL A 282 -24.35 -18.02 -7.96
C VAL A 282 -23.48 -17.10 -8.79
N ARG A 283 -22.39 -17.65 -9.32
CA ARG A 283 -21.49 -16.97 -10.25
C ARG A 283 -21.96 -17.23 -11.68
N GLY A 284 -21.92 -16.21 -12.52
CA GLY A 284 -22.12 -16.35 -13.97
C GLY A 284 -21.42 -15.25 -14.73
N VAL A 285 -21.72 -15.13 -16.02
CA VAL A 285 -21.33 -13.98 -16.84
C VAL A 285 -22.55 -13.17 -17.24
N ILE A 286 -22.38 -11.85 -17.25
CA ILE A 286 -23.41 -10.90 -17.68
C ILE A 286 -23.10 -10.30 -19.04
N ARG A 287 -24.18 -9.98 -19.73
CA ARG A 287 -24.18 -9.18 -20.94
C ARG A 287 -25.07 -7.97 -20.71
N MET A 288 -24.67 -6.82 -21.22
CA MET A 288 -25.44 -5.59 -21.11
C MET A 288 -25.33 -4.77 -22.38
N ASP A 289 -26.38 -4.02 -22.70
CA ASP A 289 -26.31 -2.98 -23.71
C ASP A 289 -25.54 -1.75 -23.21
N ILE A 290 -25.21 -0.88 -24.15
CA ILE A 290 -24.39 0.28 -23.86
C ILE A 290 -25.10 1.32 -22.98
N GLU A 291 -26.42 1.47 -23.11
CA GLU A 291 -27.20 2.42 -22.30
C GLU A 291 -27.23 2.01 -20.83
N THR A 292 -27.42 0.72 -20.58
CA THR A 292 -27.39 0.13 -19.24
C THR A 292 -26.01 0.25 -18.62
N ALA A 293 -24.94 -0.06 -19.37
CA ALA A 293 -23.57 0.09 -18.91
C ALA A 293 -23.26 1.54 -18.50
N MET A 294 -23.64 2.50 -19.35
CA MET A 294 -23.47 3.93 -19.10
C MET A 294 -24.24 4.40 -17.86
N ASN A 295 -25.50 3.99 -17.69
CA ASN A 295 -26.29 4.32 -16.50
C ASN A 295 -25.76 3.66 -15.23
N TRP A 296 -25.25 2.43 -15.30
CA TRP A 296 -24.77 1.73 -14.13
C TRP A 296 -23.46 2.36 -13.61
N ILE A 297 -22.54 2.70 -14.52
CA ILE A 297 -21.26 3.32 -14.17
C ILE A 297 -21.40 4.82 -13.89
N GLY A 298 -22.26 5.52 -14.62
CA GLY A 298 -22.39 6.98 -14.53
C GLY A 298 -21.49 7.78 -15.41
N VAL A 299 -21.37 7.30 -16.63
CA VAL A 299 -20.71 7.99 -17.74
C VAL A 299 -21.71 8.14 -18.88
N LYS A 300 -21.56 9.18 -19.71
CA LYS A 300 -22.38 9.38 -20.91
C LYS A 300 -21.64 8.95 -22.19
N ASN A 301 -20.38 8.53 -22.07
CA ASN A 301 -19.55 8.05 -23.17
C ASN A 301 -19.50 6.50 -23.17
N PRO A 302 -19.86 5.84 -24.29
CA PRO A 302 -19.77 4.38 -24.45
C PRO A 302 -18.40 3.77 -24.14
N GLN A 303 -17.33 4.34 -24.68
CA GLN A 303 -15.96 3.89 -24.48
C GLN A 303 -15.53 4.07 -23.02
N ALA A 304 -15.95 5.16 -22.37
CA ALA A 304 -15.67 5.39 -20.96
C ALA A 304 -16.26 4.28 -20.08
N ALA A 305 -17.47 3.78 -20.39
CA ALA A 305 -18.10 2.68 -19.64
C ALA A 305 -17.29 1.39 -19.74
N GLY A 306 -16.84 1.04 -20.94
CA GLY A 306 -15.97 -0.12 -21.16
C GLY A 306 -14.63 0.00 -20.46
N ASN A 307 -14.02 1.20 -20.52
CA ASN A 307 -12.74 1.44 -19.85
C ASN A 307 -12.86 1.30 -18.33
N VAL A 308 -13.94 1.82 -17.70
CA VAL A 308 -14.12 1.65 -16.25
C VAL A 308 -14.11 0.17 -15.87
N PHE A 309 -14.86 -0.69 -16.56
CA PHE A 309 -14.83 -2.13 -16.28
C PHE A 309 -13.46 -2.76 -16.53
N TYR A 310 -12.80 -2.40 -17.63
CA TYR A 310 -11.48 -2.92 -17.99
C TYR A 310 -10.40 -2.56 -16.95
N TYR A 311 -10.27 -1.27 -16.61
CA TYR A 311 -9.32 -0.78 -15.59
C TYR A 311 -9.72 -1.21 -14.17
N SER A 312 -10.96 -1.63 -13.94
CA SER A 312 -11.39 -2.26 -12.69
C SER A 312 -11.05 -3.76 -12.61
N GLY A 313 -10.40 -4.31 -13.64
CA GLY A 313 -9.93 -5.70 -13.70
C GLY A 313 -10.96 -6.72 -14.20
N TYR A 314 -12.14 -6.29 -14.65
CA TYR A 314 -13.16 -7.22 -15.15
C TYR A 314 -12.74 -7.81 -16.52
N PRO A 315 -12.91 -9.13 -16.72
CA PRO A 315 -12.82 -9.71 -18.06
C PRO A 315 -14.02 -9.21 -18.86
N ILE A 316 -13.79 -8.40 -19.90
CA ILE A 316 -14.86 -7.85 -20.74
C ILE A 316 -14.56 -8.03 -22.22
N THR A 317 -15.61 -8.27 -22.99
CA THR A 317 -15.57 -8.29 -24.45
C THR A 317 -16.51 -7.24 -25.01
N SER A 318 -16.00 -6.41 -25.92
CA SER A 318 -16.82 -5.39 -26.58
C SER A 318 -17.74 -6.02 -27.63
N LEU A 319 -19.03 -5.67 -27.60
CA LEU A 319 -20.02 -6.11 -28.57
C LEU A 319 -20.21 -5.05 -29.64
N LEU A 320 -19.86 -5.36 -30.88
CA LEU A 320 -19.95 -4.45 -32.01
C LEU A 320 -21.10 -4.82 -32.95
N SER A 321 -21.58 -3.83 -33.72
CA SER A 321 -22.41 -4.07 -34.91
C SER A 321 -21.68 -4.92 -35.95
N SER A 322 -22.42 -5.52 -36.87
CA SER A 322 -21.86 -6.36 -37.95
C SER A 322 -20.77 -5.67 -38.78
N ASP A 323 -20.87 -4.35 -38.95
CA ASP A 323 -19.89 -3.51 -39.65
C ASP A 323 -18.69 -3.07 -38.78
N ARG A 324 -18.65 -3.51 -37.51
CA ARG A 324 -17.66 -3.16 -36.49
C ARG A 324 -17.53 -1.65 -36.19
N GLN A 325 -18.51 -0.83 -36.58
CA GLN A 325 -18.45 0.62 -36.39
C GLN A 325 -19.10 1.10 -35.10
N THR A 326 -20.08 0.36 -34.58
CA THR A 326 -20.89 0.79 -33.44
C THR A 326 -20.70 -0.15 -32.26
N LEU A 327 -20.36 0.41 -31.09
CA LEU A 327 -20.36 -0.33 -29.83
C LEU A 327 -21.80 -0.47 -29.32
N LEU A 328 -22.29 -1.70 -29.26
CA LEU A 328 -23.65 -2.06 -28.87
C LEU A 328 -23.75 -2.40 -27.38
N GLY A 329 -22.66 -2.83 -26.75
CA GLY A 329 -22.63 -3.22 -25.34
C GLY A 329 -21.41 -4.05 -24.97
N PHE A 330 -21.51 -4.78 -23.87
CA PHE A 330 -20.44 -5.61 -23.33
C PHE A 330 -20.93 -7.01 -22.97
N SER A 331 -20.04 -7.99 -23.07
CA SER A 331 -20.26 -9.37 -22.64
C SER A 331 -19.05 -9.88 -21.85
N GLY A 332 -19.20 -11.04 -21.20
CA GLY A 332 -18.12 -11.74 -20.51
C GLY A 332 -17.78 -11.21 -19.12
N LEU A 333 -18.49 -10.18 -18.63
CA LEU A 333 -18.33 -9.68 -17.27
C LEU A 333 -18.72 -10.78 -16.29
N GLU A 334 -17.76 -11.34 -15.58
CA GLU A 334 -18.04 -12.25 -14.47
C GLU A 334 -18.79 -11.50 -13.36
N HIS A 335 -19.88 -12.10 -12.88
CA HIS A 335 -20.81 -11.48 -11.94
C HIS A 335 -21.33 -12.50 -10.93
N VAL A 336 -21.54 -12.05 -9.70
CA VAL A 336 -22.08 -12.88 -8.61
C VAL A 336 -23.41 -12.33 -8.11
N ILE A 337 -24.34 -13.25 -7.87
CA ILE A 337 -25.64 -13.00 -7.23
C ILE A 337 -25.87 -13.97 -6.07
N VAL A 338 -26.97 -13.79 -5.34
CA VAL A 338 -27.35 -14.64 -4.20
C VAL A 338 -28.56 -15.51 -4.55
N GLU A 339 -28.50 -16.79 -4.20
CA GLU A 339 -29.68 -17.63 -4.06
C GLU A 339 -29.98 -17.83 -2.57
N ALA A 340 -31.19 -17.44 -2.13
CA ALA A 340 -31.65 -17.60 -0.75
C ALA A 340 -32.76 -18.64 -0.66
N TYR A 341 -32.67 -19.55 0.31
CA TYR A 341 -33.62 -20.65 0.47
C TYR A 341 -34.78 -20.24 1.40
N LEU A 342 -35.91 -19.86 0.81
CA LEU A 342 -37.01 -19.17 1.51
C LEU A 342 -38.36 -19.91 1.37
N PRO A 343 -39.23 -19.87 2.39
CA PRO A 343 -40.61 -20.35 2.28
C PRO A 343 -41.47 -19.33 1.51
N TYR A 344 -41.35 -19.35 0.18
CA TYR A 344 -41.84 -18.27 -0.68
C TYR A 344 -43.36 -18.06 -0.65
N GLY A 345 -44.16 -19.12 -0.48
CA GLY A 345 -45.62 -19.04 -0.37
C GLY A 345 -46.11 -18.15 0.79
N ASN A 346 -45.36 -18.09 1.90
CA ASN A 346 -45.77 -17.35 3.10
C ASN A 346 -45.65 -15.83 2.95
N TYR A 347 -44.77 -15.34 2.07
CA TYR A 347 -44.54 -13.89 1.87
C TYR A 347 -45.63 -13.21 1.02
N ARG A 348 -46.49 -13.96 0.33
CA ARG A 348 -47.55 -13.42 -0.55
C ARG A 348 -48.98 -13.56 0.03
N GLY A 349 -49.11 -13.77 1.34
CA GLY A 349 -50.41 -13.84 2.00
C GLY A 349 -51.18 -15.14 1.75
N ILE A 350 -50.50 -16.21 1.32
CA ILE A 350 -51.08 -17.56 1.27
C ILE A 350 -50.96 -18.17 2.67
N TRP A 351 -52.09 -18.60 3.24
CA TRP A 351 -52.12 -19.21 4.56
C TRP A 351 -51.41 -20.58 4.55
N ASN A 352 -50.23 -20.61 5.16
CA ASN A 352 -49.58 -21.74 5.84
C ASN A 352 -49.75 -23.12 5.18
N ASP A 353 -48.91 -23.42 4.19
CA ASP A 353 -48.35 -24.77 4.07
C ASP A 353 -46.83 -24.65 4.21
N SER A 354 -46.33 -25.12 5.34
CA SER A 354 -44.95 -24.97 5.78
C SER A 354 -43.98 -25.94 5.09
N THR A 355 -44.10 -26.19 3.78
CA THR A 355 -43.47 -27.39 3.19
C THR A 355 -42.61 -27.21 1.94
N GLU A 356 -42.70 -26.14 1.15
CA GLU A 356 -41.78 -25.99 0.00
C GLU A 356 -41.01 -24.65 0.06
N LYS A 357 -39.83 -24.71 0.67
CA LYS A 357 -38.81 -23.68 0.50
C LYS A 357 -38.31 -23.77 -0.95
N ILE A 358 -38.10 -22.63 -1.58
CA ILE A 358 -37.50 -22.56 -2.91
C ILE A 358 -36.29 -21.62 -2.90
N TRP A 359 -35.40 -21.82 -3.87
CA TRP A 359 -34.28 -20.92 -4.09
C TRP A 359 -34.76 -19.66 -4.80
N ILE A 360 -34.56 -18.53 -4.15
CA ILE A 360 -34.93 -17.21 -4.67
C ILE A 360 -33.66 -16.49 -5.11
N PRO A 361 -33.51 -16.18 -6.41
CA PRO A 361 -32.34 -15.48 -6.91
C PRO A 361 -32.47 -13.96 -6.72
N LEU A 362 -31.39 -13.34 -6.26
CA LEU A 362 -31.35 -11.95 -5.85
C LEU A 362 -30.04 -11.31 -6.30
N ASP A 363 -30.15 -10.21 -7.05
CA ASP A 363 -29.02 -9.37 -7.43
C ASP A 363 -29.15 -8.01 -6.74
N PRO A 364 -28.44 -7.80 -5.61
CA PRO A 364 -28.46 -6.53 -4.91
C PRO A 364 -27.53 -5.48 -5.53
N SER A 365 -26.77 -5.81 -6.57
CA SER A 365 -25.71 -4.95 -7.14
C SER A 365 -26.14 -4.21 -8.40
N PHE A 366 -27.03 -4.82 -9.21
CA PHE A 366 -27.57 -4.21 -10.41
C PHE A 366 -28.63 -3.15 -10.09
N LYS A 367 -28.31 -1.87 -10.37
CA LYS A 367 -29.11 -0.71 -9.94
C LYS A 367 -29.24 0.31 -11.06
N ASN A 368 -30.33 1.07 -11.01
CA ASN A 368 -30.51 2.26 -11.83
C ASN A 368 -30.14 3.50 -11.03
N TYR A 369 -29.59 4.49 -11.71
CA TYR A 369 -29.15 5.73 -11.09
C TYR A 369 -29.82 6.95 -11.70
N GLU A 370 -30.00 7.97 -10.85
CA GLU A 370 -30.38 9.32 -11.24
C GLU A 370 -29.14 10.24 -11.12
N TYR A 371 -28.96 11.10 -12.12
CA TYR A 371 -27.82 12.02 -12.20
C TYR A 371 -28.28 13.44 -11.99
N THR A 372 -27.50 14.19 -11.20
CA THR A 372 -27.58 15.65 -11.18
C THR A 372 -26.39 16.20 -11.93
N GLU A 373 -26.67 16.96 -12.99
CA GLU A 373 -25.66 17.62 -13.82
C GLU A 373 -25.07 18.80 -13.05
N GLY A 374 -23.74 18.88 -13.01
CA GLY A 374 -23.03 20.04 -12.47
C GLY A 374 -22.79 21.09 -13.56
N ASN A 375 -22.52 22.34 -13.19
CA ASN A 375 -22.00 23.31 -14.17
C ASN A 375 -20.50 23.06 -14.50
N LEU A 376 -20.07 23.45 -15.70
CA LEU A 376 -18.74 23.14 -16.25
C LEU A 376 -17.62 24.13 -15.87
N ASN A 377 -17.85 25.07 -14.96
CA ASN A 377 -16.94 26.21 -14.74
C ASN A 377 -15.54 25.78 -14.27
N ALA A 378 -15.44 24.76 -13.41
CA ALA A 378 -14.17 24.23 -12.95
C ALA A 378 -13.30 23.66 -14.09
N ARG A 379 -13.93 23.09 -15.13
CA ARG A 379 -13.25 22.45 -16.27
C ARG A 379 -12.46 23.42 -17.18
N ASN A 380 -12.57 24.73 -16.93
CA ASN A 380 -11.89 25.78 -17.68
C ASN A 380 -10.75 26.46 -16.91
N VAL A 381 -10.50 26.03 -15.68
CA VAL A 381 -9.39 26.53 -14.86
C VAL A 381 -8.33 25.44 -14.83
N ASP A 382 -7.13 25.72 -15.34
CA ASP A 382 -6.01 24.80 -15.24
C ASP A 382 -5.33 24.92 -13.87
N PHE A 383 -4.73 23.83 -13.39
CA PHE A 383 -3.89 23.88 -12.19
C PHE A 383 -2.66 24.77 -12.45
N ALA A 384 -2.51 25.85 -11.68
CA ALA A 384 -1.43 26.81 -11.82
C ALA A 384 -0.09 26.29 -11.25
N THR A 385 0.42 25.20 -11.83
CA THR A 385 1.65 24.48 -11.48
C THR A 385 2.82 25.43 -11.16
N SER A 386 3.16 26.35 -12.05
CA SER A 386 4.31 27.26 -11.86
C SER A 386 4.22 28.09 -10.56
N THR A 387 3.03 28.58 -10.22
CA THR A 387 2.81 29.37 -8.99
C THR A 387 2.76 28.49 -7.74
N TYR A 388 2.22 27.28 -7.87
CA TYR A 388 2.13 26.34 -6.76
C TYR A 388 3.52 25.84 -6.34
N TYR A 389 4.40 25.53 -7.31
CA TYR A 389 5.75 25.06 -7.07
C TYR A 389 6.76 26.18 -6.74
N ALA A 390 6.38 27.46 -6.84
CA ALA A 390 7.29 28.58 -6.61
C ALA A 390 7.80 28.69 -5.17
N LYS A 391 7.01 28.20 -4.20
CA LYS A 391 7.34 28.19 -2.78
C LYS A 391 6.59 27.08 -2.05
N VAL A 392 7.00 26.75 -0.84
CA VAL A 392 6.31 25.79 0.02
C VAL A 392 4.90 26.31 0.30
N GLN A 393 3.91 25.43 0.12
CA GLN A 393 2.49 25.75 0.29
C GLN A 393 1.93 25.04 1.52
N GLU A 394 1.11 25.74 2.30
CA GLU A 394 0.33 25.12 3.38
C GLU A 394 -0.88 24.36 2.83
N LEU A 395 -1.52 24.90 1.78
CA LEU A 395 -2.68 24.29 1.13
C LEU A 395 -2.28 23.09 0.28
N SER A 396 -3.11 22.05 0.27
CA SER A 396 -2.94 20.95 -0.70
C SER A 396 -3.13 21.46 -2.14
N PRO A 397 -2.63 20.75 -3.16
CA PRO A 397 -2.80 21.13 -4.56
C PRO A 397 -4.26 21.36 -4.96
N ILE A 398 -5.19 20.53 -4.50
CA ILE A 398 -6.62 20.73 -4.79
C ILE A 398 -7.20 21.93 -4.04
N GLU A 399 -6.79 22.18 -2.79
CA GLU A 399 -7.24 23.37 -2.05
C GLU A 399 -6.75 24.65 -2.73
N TYR A 400 -5.48 24.67 -3.15
CA TYR A 400 -4.90 25.76 -3.92
C TYR A 400 -5.60 25.95 -5.27
N HIS A 401 -5.90 24.86 -5.98
CA HIS A 401 -6.63 24.90 -7.25
C HIS A 401 -8.07 25.42 -7.07
N LYS A 402 -8.78 24.93 -6.04
CA LYS A 402 -10.15 25.36 -5.72
C LYS A 402 -10.23 26.85 -5.38
N ALA A 403 -9.21 27.41 -4.76
CA ALA A 403 -9.14 28.85 -4.49
C ALA A 403 -9.12 29.71 -5.78
N GLN A 404 -8.78 29.12 -6.93
CA GLN A 404 -8.78 29.79 -8.24
C GLN A 404 -10.13 29.67 -8.97
N ILE A 405 -11.02 28.78 -8.51
CA ILE A 405 -12.33 28.53 -9.14
C ILE A 405 -13.38 29.47 -8.53
N THR A 406 -14.02 30.28 -9.36
CA THR A 406 -15.10 31.19 -8.94
C THR A 406 -16.49 30.53 -9.01
N GLY A 407 -17.33 30.68 -7.98
CA GLY A 407 -18.72 30.23 -7.95
C GLY A 407 -19.02 29.15 -6.89
N ASN A 408 -20.26 28.66 -6.84
CA ASN A 408 -20.66 27.62 -5.88
C ASN A 408 -20.18 26.23 -6.33
N GLN A 409 -19.09 25.76 -5.74
CA GLN A 409 -18.46 24.47 -6.09
C GLN A 409 -19.40 23.26 -5.91
N LYS A 410 -20.36 23.32 -4.98
CA LYS A 410 -21.32 22.23 -4.78
C LYS A 410 -22.25 22.06 -5.99
N GLU A 411 -22.57 23.14 -6.69
CA GLU A 411 -23.38 23.15 -7.91
C GLU A 411 -22.56 22.77 -9.17
N MET A 412 -21.23 22.65 -9.06
CA MET A 412 -20.35 22.27 -10.18
C MET A 412 -20.15 20.76 -10.29
N ARG A 413 -20.38 20.02 -9.19
CA ARG A 413 -20.11 18.58 -9.11
C ARG A 413 -21.19 17.77 -9.81
N ILE A 414 -20.77 16.76 -10.58
CA ILE A 414 -21.67 15.68 -10.99
C ILE A 414 -21.91 14.76 -9.79
N THR A 415 -23.18 14.44 -9.51
CA THR A 415 -23.55 13.46 -8.48
C THR A 415 -24.44 12.38 -9.05
N ARG A 416 -24.19 11.14 -8.63
CA ARG A 416 -24.96 9.93 -8.95
C ARG A 416 -25.68 9.46 -7.69
N GLN A 417 -26.97 9.13 -7.78
CA GLN A 417 -27.75 8.58 -6.65
C GLN A 417 -28.56 7.36 -7.08
N ILE A 418 -28.63 6.36 -6.20
CA ILE A 418 -29.41 5.14 -6.43
C ILE A 418 -30.88 5.52 -6.54
N LYS A 419 -31.53 5.10 -7.63
CA LYS A 419 -32.98 5.20 -7.77
C LYS A 419 -33.66 4.25 -6.79
N GLN A 420 -34.14 4.82 -5.69
CA GLN A 420 -34.74 4.08 -4.59
C GLN A 420 -35.91 3.21 -5.07
N LYS A 421 -35.96 1.96 -4.60
CA LYS A 421 -36.99 0.99 -4.96
C LYS A 421 -37.60 0.37 -3.72
N ARG A 422 -38.92 0.24 -3.72
CA ARG A 422 -39.67 -0.49 -2.69
C ARG A 422 -39.99 -1.89 -3.17
N PHE A 423 -39.83 -2.88 -2.31
CA PHE A 423 -40.12 -4.27 -2.57
C PHE A 423 -41.24 -4.74 -1.64
N GLU A 424 -42.38 -5.15 -2.21
CA GLU A 424 -43.44 -5.81 -1.44
C GLU A 424 -43.17 -7.31 -1.29
N PHE A 425 -42.55 -7.91 -2.32
CA PHE A 425 -42.14 -9.31 -2.38
C PHE A 425 -40.82 -9.42 -3.15
N LEU A 426 -40.06 -10.48 -2.85
CA LEU A 426 -38.87 -10.85 -3.62
C LEU A 426 -39.30 -11.48 -4.96
N PRO A 427 -38.53 -11.29 -6.04
CA PRO A 427 -38.85 -11.90 -7.33
C PRO A 427 -38.58 -13.41 -7.31
N GLU A 428 -39.50 -14.22 -7.84
CA GLU A 428 -39.30 -15.67 -7.99
C GLU A 428 -38.19 -16.01 -8.98
N VAL A 429 -38.04 -15.17 -10.01
CA VAL A 429 -36.97 -15.22 -11.01
C VAL A 429 -36.52 -13.80 -11.33
N LEU A 430 -35.22 -13.59 -11.55
CA LEU A 430 -34.76 -12.31 -12.08
C LEU A 430 -35.25 -12.17 -13.53
N PRO A 431 -35.82 -11.01 -13.91
CA PRO A 431 -36.43 -10.81 -15.23
C PRO A 431 -35.42 -10.84 -16.39
N TYR A 432 -34.12 -10.90 -16.08
CA TYR A 432 -32.99 -10.90 -16.99
C TYR A 432 -32.18 -12.21 -16.98
N TYR A 433 -32.75 -13.32 -16.51
CA TYR A 433 -32.14 -14.64 -16.68
C TYR A 433 -32.44 -15.25 -18.05
N GLY A 434 -31.43 -15.38 -18.92
CA GLY A 434 -31.60 -16.03 -20.23
C GLY A 434 -30.58 -15.58 -21.26
N SER A 435 -30.85 -15.87 -22.55
CA SER A 435 -30.19 -15.24 -23.69
C SER A 435 -30.72 -13.82 -23.90
N ASN A 436 -29.92 -12.93 -24.48
CA ASN A 436 -30.37 -11.57 -24.87
C ASN A 436 -31.56 -11.58 -25.84
N MET A 437 -31.89 -12.72 -26.43
CA MET A 437 -33.09 -12.94 -27.23
C MET A 437 -33.96 -14.01 -26.56
N ASP A 438 -35.18 -13.65 -26.22
CA ASP A 438 -36.28 -14.60 -26.14
C ASP A 438 -36.80 -14.78 -27.58
N GLU A 439 -36.31 -15.79 -28.30
CA GLU A 439 -36.65 -16.03 -29.72
C GLU A 439 -38.16 -16.15 -29.94
N ASP A 440 -38.89 -16.66 -28.94
CA ASP A 440 -40.35 -16.81 -28.97
C ASP A 440 -41.10 -15.47 -28.78
N LYS A 441 -40.45 -14.46 -28.20
CA LYS A 441 -41.06 -13.15 -27.89
C LYS A 441 -40.47 -11.97 -28.66
N GLY A 442 -39.32 -12.14 -29.32
CA GLY A 442 -38.61 -11.06 -30.01
C GLY A 442 -38.15 -9.92 -29.09
N VAL A 443 -37.97 -10.20 -27.79
CA VAL A 443 -37.60 -9.21 -26.77
C VAL A 443 -36.10 -9.25 -26.53
N TYR A 444 -35.45 -8.09 -26.70
CA TYR A 444 -34.05 -7.90 -26.33
C TYR A 444 -33.95 -7.46 -24.87
N TYR A 445 -33.22 -8.21 -24.04
CA TYR A 445 -32.98 -7.81 -22.65
C TYR A 445 -31.74 -6.91 -22.57
N PRO A 446 -31.86 -5.68 -22.03
CA PRO A 446 -30.76 -4.71 -21.95
C PRO A 446 -29.68 -5.12 -20.94
N TYR A 447 -29.98 -6.08 -20.06
CA TYR A 447 -29.08 -6.74 -19.13
C TYR A 447 -29.47 -8.22 -19.09
N CYS A 448 -28.51 -9.15 -19.08
CA CYS A 448 -28.77 -10.57 -18.93
C CYS A 448 -27.67 -11.28 -18.12
N ILE A 449 -28.06 -12.32 -17.38
CA ILE A 449 -27.14 -13.30 -16.79
C ILE A 449 -27.25 -14.58 -17.61
N TRP A 450 -26.15 -15.04 -18.20
CA TRP A 450 -26.14 -16.20 -19.08
C TRP A 450 -26.27 -17.51 -18.29
N ARG A 451 -27.42 -18.20 -18.44
CA ARG A 451 -27.74 -19.42 -17.67
C ARG A 451 -26.74 -20.56 -17.82
N GLY A 452 -26.03 -20.65 -18.95
CA GLY A 452 -25.05 -21.72 -19.20
C GLY A 452 -23.74 -21.58 -18.42
N SER A 453 -23.48 -20.42 -17.79
CA SER A 453 -22.24 -20.13 -17.04
C SER A 453 -22.41 -20.30 -15.54
N LEU A 454 -23.61 -20.65 -15.08
CA LEU A 454 -23.92 -20.59 -13.67
C LEU A 454 -23.19 -21.67 -12.90
N ASP A 455 -22.52 -21.24 -11.84
CA ASP A 455 -21.85 -22.09 -10.86
C ASP A 455 -22.24 -21.66 -9.45
N THR A 456 -22.48 -22.61 -8.56
CA THR A 456 -22.93 -22.34 -7.20
C THR A 456 -21.78 -22.47 -6.22
N LEU A 457 -21.55 -21.45 -5.41
CA LEU A 457 -20.43 -21.40 -4.47
C LEU A 457 -20.93 -21.15 -3.04
N THR A 458 -20.38 -21.88 -2.06
CA THR A 458 -20.67 -21.65 -0.63
C THR A 458 -19.74 -20.61 -0.01
N SER A 459 -18.58 -20.39 -0.64
CA SER A 459 -17.57 -19.37 -0.35
C SER A 459 -16.94 -18.93 -1.67
N LEU A 460 -16.40 -17.72 -1.72
CA LEU A 460 -15.67 -17.25 -2.90
C LEU A 460 -14.28 -17.93 -2.87
N GLU A 461 -13.84 -18.53 -4.00
CA GLU A 461 -12.58 -19.28 -4.10
C GLU A 461 -11.33 -18.42 -3.84
N GLU A 462 -10.15 -19.05 -3.75
CA GLU A 462 -8.82 -18.49 -3.40
C GLU A 462 -8.29 -17.31 -4.27
N ARG A 463 -9.08 -16.80 -5.21
CA ARG A 463 -8.72 -15.62 -6.02
C ARG A 463 -8.86 -14.37 -5.14
N HIS A 464 -7.99 -13.38 -5.33
CA HIS A 464 -7.89 -12.15 -4.49
C HIS A 464 -7.24 -12.41 -3.12
N ARG A 465 -6.24 -13.29 -3.10
CA ARG A 465 -5.27 -13.41 -2.00
C ARG A 465 -4.02 -12.60 -2.28
N PHE A 466 -3.31 -12.19 -1.26
CA PHE A 466 -1.98 -11.60 -1.37
C PHE A 466 -1.01 -12.31 -0.44
N ARG A 467 0.25 -12.40 -0.88
CA ARG A 467 1.36 -12.83 -0.03
C ARG A 467 2.09 -11.59 0.43
N ILE A 468 2.42 -11.60 1.71
CA ILE A 468 3.30 -10.62 2.33
C ILE A 468 4.58 -11.33 2.69
N PHE A 469 5.68 -10.61 2.62
CA PHE A 469 6.97 -11.18 2.94
C PHE A 469 7.94 -10.11 3.41
N ALA A 470 8.92 -10.56 4.20
CA ALA A 470 10.16 -9.87 4.44
C ALA A 470 11.31 -10.89 4.34
N GLY A 471 12.26 -10.62 3.47
CA GLY A 471 13.34 -11.56 3.14
C GLY A 471 14.32 -11.02 2.10
N ALA A 472 15.01 -11.94 1.42
CA ALA A 472 16.15 -11.62 0.55
C ALA A 472 17.31 -10.88 1.27
N GLY A 473 17.53 -11.25 2.54
CA GLY A 473 18.62 -10.77 3.39
C GLY A 473 18.64 -11.54 4.70
N TYR A 474 17.64 -11.26 5.57
CA TYR A 474 17.67 -11.67 6.97
C TYR A 474 16.48 -12.54 7.39
N SER A 475 15.26 -12.01 7.36
CA SER A 475 14.13 -12.51 8.17
C SER A 475 13.48 -13.80 7.66
N GLU A 476 13.38 -13.97 6.35
CA GLU A 476 12.72 -15.11 5.69
C GLU A 476 11.36 -15.45 6.31
N VAL A 477 10.48 -14.45 6.37
CA VAL A 477 9.11 -14.56 6.88
C VAL A 477 8.10 -14.21 5.79
N GLU A 478 7.00 -14.96 5.73
CA GLU A 478 5.93 -14.76 4.76
C GLU A 478 4.58 -15.23 5.31
N ALA A 479 3.49 -14.63 4.81
CA ALA A 479 2.13 -15.08 5.07
C ALA A 479 1.26 -14.89 3.82
N HIS A 480 0.18 -15.65 3.74
CA HIS A 480 -0.84 -15.53 2.69
C HIS A 480 -2.16 -15.10 3.33
N LEU A 481 -2.74 -14.01 2.84
CA LEU A 481 -3.99 -13.45 3.35
C LEU A 481 -4.99 -13.26 2.21
N SER A 482 -6.28 -13.25 2.52
CA SER A 482 -7.29 -12.73 1.59
C SER A 482 -7.46 -11.23 1.80
N PHE A 483 -7.93 -10.50 0.78
CA PHE A 483 -8.26 -9.08 0.95
C PHE A 483 -9.33 -8.86 2.02
N PRO A 484 -10.47 -9.58 2.04
CA PRO A 484 -11.48 -9.42 3.10
C PRO A 484 -10.93 -9.67 4.51
N ASP A 485 -10.00 -10.63 4.67
CA ASP A 485 -9.39 -10.90 5.97
C ASP A 485 -8.47 -9.77 6.44
N ALA A 486 -7.84 -9.03 5.54
CA ALA A 486 -6.87 -7.98 5.87
C ALA A 486 -7.43 -6.56 5.76
N TYR A 487 -8.57 -6.39 5.11
CA TYR A 487 -9.17 -5.10 4.83
C TYR A 487 -9.40 -4.33 6.13
N GLY A 488 -8.88 -3.10 6.20
CA GLY A 488 -9.00 -2.26 7.39
C GLY A 488 -8.38 -2.85 8.67
N LYS A 489 -7.57 -3.90 8.58
CA LYS A 489 -6.82 -4.51 9.71
C LYS A 489 -5.39 -4.00 9.78
N ARG A 490 -4.80 -4.06 10.98
CA ARG A 490 -3.44 -3.64 11.27
C ARG A 490 -2.51 -4.79 10.92
N LEU A 491 -1.79 -4.69 9.82
CA LEU A 491 -0.78 -5.65 9.43
C LEU A 491 0.63 -5.11 9.71
N ILE A 492 1.35 -5.76 10.63
CA ILE A 492 2.66 -5.29 11.12
C ILE A 492 3.73 -6.37 10.96
N LEU A 493 4.89 -5.98 10.46
CA LEU A 493 6.14 -6.69 10.67
C LEU A 493 6.87 -6.07 11.86
N SER A 494 7.23 -6.91 12.82
CA SER A 494 7.95 -6.54 14.04
C SER A 494 8.94 -7.65 14.41
N TYR A 495 9.82 -7.37 15.38
CA TYR A 495 10.85 -8.31 15.81
C TYR A 495 10.74 -8.52 17.31
N GLU A 496 10.70 -9.78 17.73
CA GLU A 496 10.60 -10.15 19.14
C GLU A 496 11.80 -11.01 19.54
N PRO A 497 12.16 -11.05 20.85
CA PRO A 497 13.15 -11.98 21.35
C PRO A 497 12.78 -13.43 20.98
N ALA A 498 13.74 -14.20 20.47
CA ALA A 498 13.51 -15.56 19.98
C ALA A 498 13.04 -16.52 21.10
N THR A 499 13.43 -16.25 22.35
CA THR A 499 13.04 -17.00 23.54
C THR A 499 12.83 -16.08 24.75
N GLU A 500 12.16 -16.58 25.80
CA GLU A 500 12.06 -15.88 27.10
C GLU A 500 13.44 -15.60 27.72
N ASN A 501 14.44 -16.44 27.44
CA ASN A 501 15.80 -16.18 27.89
C ASN A 501 16.43 -14.99 27.15
N ASP A 502 16.21 -14.86 25.83
CA ASP A 502 16.65 -13.70 25.06
C ASP A 502 15.99 -12.41 25.56
N LYS A 503 14.70 -12.47 25.88
CA LYS A 503 13.97 -11.36 26.49
C LYS A 503 14.61 -10.93 27.81
N LYS A 504 14.86 -11.89 28.71
CA LYS A 504 15.50 -11.62 30.01
C LYS A 504 16.90 -11.00 29.85
N VAL A 505 17.70 -11.54 28.94
CA VAL A 505 19.05 -11.03 28.63
C VAL A 505 18.99 -9.58 28.13
N MET A 506 18.01 -9.27 27.29
CA MET A 506 17.75 -7.91 26.81
C MET A 506 17.30 -6.97 27.93
N ASP A 507 16.37 -7.40 28.80
CA ASP A 507 15.86 -6.62 29.93
C ASP A 507 16.97 -6.31 30.97
N GLU A 508 17.95 -7.20 31.10
CA GLU A 508 19.16 -6.99 31.90
C GLU A 508 20.18 -6.05 31.23
N GLY A 509 19.90 -5.57 30.01
CA GLY A 509 20.72 -4.60 29.28
C GLY A 509 21.83 -5.20 28.42
N HIS A 510 21.72 -6.48 28.07
CA HIS A 510 22.70 -7.23 27.29
C HIS A 510 22.19 -7.55 25.87
N PHE A 511 21.71 -6.52 25.18
CA PHE A 511 21.14 -6.62 23.84
C PHE A 511 21.99 -7.44 22.86
N TYR A 512 23.32 -7.29 22.91
CA TYR A 512 24.27 -7.95 22.01
C TYR A 512 24.28 -9.49 22.09
N LEU A 513 23.72 -10.07 23.16
CA LEU A 513 23.59 -11.51 23.37
C LEU A 513 22.20 -12.04 22.99
N ALA A 514 21.22 -11.18 22.78
CA ALA A 514 19.86 -11.58 22.47
C ALA A 514 19.74 -12.00 21.00
N LYS A 515 18.91 -13.02 20.77
CA LYS A 515 18.42 -13.39 19.45
C LYS A 515 17.00 -12.91 19.23
N PHE A 516 16.65 -12.69 17.97
CA PHE A 516 15.37 -12.15 17.55
C PHE A 516 14.76 -12.98 16.44
N LYS A 517 13.43 -12.88 16.29
CA LYS A 517 12.70 -13.39 15.13
C LYS A 517 11.77 -12.32 14.59
N ALA A 518 11.68 -12.27 13.27
CA ALA A 518 10.69 -11.48 12.58
C ALA A 518 9.31 -12.13 12.71
N VAL A 519 8.27 -11.31 12.91
CA VAL A 519 6.90 -11.79 13.11
C VAL A 519 5.93 -10.87 12.38
N PHE A 520 5.07 -11.48 11.56
CA PHE A 520 3.89 -10.79 11.03
C PHE A 520 2.73 -10.94 12.00
N ARG A 521 2.06 -9.82 12.27
CA ARG A 521 0.85 -9.74 13.09
C ARG A 521 -0.30 -9.11 12.33
N LEU A 522 -1.50 -9.66 12.48
CA LEU A 522 -2.76 -9.10 12.00
C LEU A 522 -3.63 -8.72 13.20
N ASP A 523 -3.90 -7.44 13.40
CA ASP A 523 -4.58 -6.90 14.60
C ASP A 523 -3.97 -7.35 15.94
N GLY A 524 -2.66 -7.63 15.94
CA GLY A 524 -1.90 -8.11 17.11
C GLY A 524 -1.75 -9.63 17.19
N GLU A 525 -2.54 -10.41 16.44
CA GLU A 525 -2.41 -11.86 16.39
C GLU A 525 -1.24 -12.27 15.49
N LYS A 526 -0.35 -13.14 15.99
CA LYS A 526 0.77 -13.70 15.23
C LYS A 526 0.24 -14.58 14.10
N ILE A 527 0.49 -14.20 12.84
CA ILE A 527 0.08 -14.96 11.65
C ILE A 527 1.24 -15.66 10.94
N ALA A 528 2.48 -15.18 11.13
CA ALA A 528 3.69 -15.84 10.63
C ALA A 528 4.92 -15.46 11.45
N GLU A 529 5.90 -16.36 11.49
CA GLU A 529 7.17 -16.20 12.19
C GLU A 529 8.33 -16.57 11.26
N GLY A 530 9.41 -15.79 11.29
CA GLY A 530 10.60 -15.99 10.50
C GLY A 530 11.33 -17.30 10.84
N LYS A 531 11.86 -17.96 9.82
CA LYS A 531 12.56 -19.23 9.96
C LYS A 531 13.97 -19.09 10.56
N LYS A 532 14.54 -17.89 10.49
CA LYS A 532 15.90 -17.58 10.95
C LYS A 532 15.87 -16.87 12.30
N GLU A 533 16.74 -17.32 13.20
CA GLU A 533 17.10 -16.55 14.39
C GLU A 533 18.13 -15.48 13.99
N LEU A 534 17.78 -14.23 14.24
CA LEU A 534 18.60 -13.07 13.97
C LEU A 534 19.42 -12.74 15.21
N SER A 535 20.70 -12.45 15.04
CA SER A 535 21.56 -11.93 16.10
C SER A 535 21.40 -10.42 16.23
N ALA A 536 21.85 -9.85 17.34
CA ALA A 536 21.94 -8.40 17.51
C ALA A 536 22.68 -7.68 16.37
N ARG A 537 23.60 -8.34 15.66
CA ARG A 537 24.35 -7.75 14.53
C ARG A 537 23.53 -7.61 13.25
N ASP A 538 22.47 -8.39 13.13
CA ASP A 538 21.56 -8.33 11.98
C ASP A 538 20.60 -7.14 12.13
N ILE A 539 20.41 -6.66 13.37
CA ILE A 539 19.57 -5.51 13.69
C ILE A 539 20.18 -4.21 13.14
N GLY A 540 19.34 -3.39 12.51
CA GLY A 540 19.75 -2.21 11.76
C GLY A 540 20.22 -2.50 10.33
N GLY A 541 20.31 -3.78 9.94
CA GLY A 541 20.49 -4.17 8.54
C GLY A 541 19.26 -3.83 7.71
N THR A 542 19.43 -3.85 6.38
CA THR A 542 18.35 -3.55 5.43
C THR A 542 17.95 -4.80 4.67
N GLU A 543 16.65 -5.09 4.60
CA GLU A 543 16.10 -6.22 3.82
C GLU A 543 14.96 -5.80 2.92
N LEU A 544 14.57 -6.70 2.00
CA LEU A 544 13.45 -6.47 1.11
C LEU A 544 12.15 -6.93 1.75
N ALA A 545 11.11 -6.10 1.64
CA ALA A 545 9.77 -6.45 2.03
C ALA A 545 8.74 -6.00 0.99
N GLY A 546 7.56 -6.62 1.03
CA GLY A 546 6.49 -6.25 0.10
C GLY A 546 5.17 -6.99 0.33
N ILE A 547 4.14 -6.47 -0.33
CA ILE A 547 2.80 -7.05 -0.49
C ILE A 547 2.63 -7.37 -1.96
N TYR A 548 2.11 -8.53 -2.31
CA TYR A 548 1.76 -8.84 -3.69
C TYR A 548 0.53 -9.72 -3.75
N PRO A 549 -0.47 -9.31 -4.53
CA PRO A 549 -1.57 -10.17 -4.81
C PRO A 549 -1.12 -11.36 -5.67
N ILE A 550 -1.74 -12.48 -5.39
CA ILE A 550 -1.60 -13.73 -6.09
C ILE A 550 -2.69 -13.71 -7.17
N TYR A 551 -2.53 -12.81 -8.15
CA TYR A 551 -3.35 -12.83 -9.34
C TYR A 551 -2.68 -13.71 -10.40
N PRO A 552 -3.41 -14.65 -11.02
CA PRO A 552 -2.99 -15.15 -12.32
C PRO A 552 -3.21 -14.03 -13.34
N ILE A 553 -2.20 -13.17 -13.56
CA ILE A 553 -2.23 -12.23 -14.69
C ILE A 553 -1.98 -13.05 -15.96
N PRO A 554 -2.93 -13.13 -16.91
CA PRO A 554 -2.61 -13.63 -18.24
C PRO A 554 -1.61 -12.63 -18.85
N LYS A 555 -0.36 -13.03 -19.10
CA LYS A 555 0.46 -12.24 -20.03
C LYS A 555 -0.23 -12.24 -21.39
N GLU A 556 0.00 -11.19 -22.16
CA GLU A 556 -0.29 -11.21 -23.59
C GLU A 556 0.26 -12.53 -24.16
N LYS A 557 -0.60 -13.27 -24.85
CA LYS A 557 -0.16 -14.44 -25.60
C LYS A 557 0.90 -13.94 -26.57
N ASP A 558 2.07 -14.56 -26.58
CA ASP A 558 3.01 -14.33 -27.67
C ASP A 558 2.38 -14.72 -29.02
N ALA A 559 3.04 -14.40 -30.13
CA ALA A 559 2.57 -14.74 -31.48
C ALA A 559 2.33 -16.27 -31.69
N GLU A 560 2.78 -17.10 -30.74
CA GLU A 560 2.67 -18.56 -30.72
C GLU A 560 1.57 -19.06 -29.77
N GLY A 561 0.83 -18.15 -29.11
CA GLY A 561 -0.31 -18.47 -28.25
C GLY A 561 0.05 -18.77 -26.79
N ASN A 562 1.33 -18.65 -26.39
CA ASN A 562 1.80 -18.95 -25.05
C ASN A 562 1.80 -17.68 -24.20
N GLY A 563 0.87 -17.59 -23.24
CA GLY A 563 0.90 -16.59 -22.17
C GLY A 563 1.52 -17.20 -20.92
N ALA A 564 2.77 -16.87 -20.58
CA ALA A 564 3.32 -17.22 -19.27
C ALA A 564 2.68 -16.32 -18.19
N ILE A 565 2.23 -16.85 -17.05
CA ILE A 565 1.70 -16.02 -15.96
C ILE A 565 2.83 -15.10 -15.45
N GLY A 566 2.64 -13.78 -15.50
CA GLY A 566 3.61 -12.80 -15.05
C GLY A 566 3.32 -12.34 -13.63
N THR A 567 4.36 -12.24 -12.80
CA THR A 567 4.31 -11.61 -11.47
C THR A 567 5.21 -10.39 -11.51
N VAL A 568 4.64 -9.18 -11.41
CA VAL A 568 5.45 -7.97 -11.19
C VAL A 568 5.79 -7.94 -9.70
N THR A 569 7.08 -8.04 -9.37
CA THR A 569 7.53 -8.06 -7.98
C THR A 569 8.26 -6.76 -7.67
N LYS A 570 7.60 -5.86 -6.93
CA LYS A 570 8.23 -4.66 -6.37
C LYS A 570 8.48 -4.87 -4.89
N PHE A 571 9.60 -4.34 -4.41
CA PHE A 571 10.09 -4.54 -3.06
C PHE A 571 10.56 -3.20 -2.52
N THR A 572 10.16 -2.88 -1.29
CA THR A 572 10.75 -1.78 -0.55
C THR A 572 11.85 -2.30 0.39
N ARG A 573 12.69 -1.39 0.87
CA ARG A 573 13.74 -1.68 1.85
C ARG A 573 13.22 -1.35 3.24
N VAL A 574 13.26 -2.33 4.14
CA VAL A 574 12.89 -2.17 5.55
C VAL A 574 14.08 -2.48 6.46
N SER A 575 14.13 -1.82 7.63
CA SER A 575 15.19 -2.02 8.61
C SER A 575 14.90 -3.23 9.52
N VAL A 576 15.80 -4.20 9.54
CA VAL A 576 15.72 -5.36 10.43
C VAL A 576 15.73 -4.89 11.89
N GLY A 577 14.75 -5.32 12.69
CA GLY A 577 14.54 -4.89 14.08
C GLY A 577 13.63 -3.67 14.25
N GLY A 578 13.18 -3.05 13.16
CA GLY A 578 12.20 -1.96 13.18
C GLY A 578 10.75 -2.43 13.28
N CYS A 579 9.83 -1.48 13.27
CA CYS A 579 8.39 -1.74 13.18
C CYS A 579 7.88 -1.21 11.84
N HIS A 580 7.20 -2.06 11.07
CA HIS A 580 6.76 -1.75 9.70
C HIS A 580 5.29 -2.06 9.54
N ALA A 581 4.49 -1.06 9.19
CA ALA A 581 3.07 -1.21 8.90
C ALA A 581 2.85 -1.41 7.41
N PHE A 582 2.26 -2.55 7.06
CA PHE A 582 1.86 -2.91 5.72
C PHE A 582 0.41 -2.47 5.57
N VAL A 583 0.18 -1.38 4.83
CA VAL A 583 -1.14 -0.77 4.69
C VAL A 583 -1.67 -1.07 3.31
N VAL A 584 -2.82 -1.73 3.24
CA VAL A 584 -3.55 -1.96 2.00
C VAL A 584 -4.60 -0.85 1.86
N ASP A 585 -4.65 -0.22 0.70
CA ASP A 585 -5.66 0.77 0.38
C ASP A 585 -7.03 0.11 0.32
N THR A 586 -7.97 0.70 1.05
CA THR A 586 -9.33 0.21 1.18
C THR A 586 -10.22 0.74 0.04
N ASN A 587 -9.83 1.78 -0.70
CA ASN A 587 -10.66 2.43 -1.72
C ASN A 587 -12.04 2.86 -1.16
N GLY A 588 -12.04 3.42 0.04
CA GLY A 588 -13.20 3.58 0.90
C GLY A 588 -13.03 4.65 1.98
N ASP A 589 -14.15 5.15 2.50
CA ASP A 589 -14.16 6.14 3.58
C ASP A 589 -13.74 5.48 4.90
N THR A 590 -12.49 5.71 5.28
CA THR A 590 -11.88 5.12 6.48
C THR A 590 -11.91 6.04 7.69
N ASP A 591 -12.58 7.21 7.65
CA ASP A 591 -12.57 8.15 8.77
C ASP A 591 -13.08 7.49 10.05
N ARG A 592 -14.19 6.76 9.98
CA ARG A 592 -14.75 6.04 11.14
C ARG A 592 -13.82 4.92 11.63
N LEU A 593 -13.14 4.23 10.72
CA LEU A 593 -12.16 3.19 11.07
C LEU A 593 -10.97 3.82 11.80
N ILE A 594 -10.45 4.92 11.27
CA ILE A 594 -9.34 5.71 11.84
C ILE A 594 -9.74 6.24 13.23
N GLU A 595 -10.94 6.82 13.39
CA GLU A 595 -11.46 7.31 14.67
C GLU A 595 -11.53 6.22 15.73
N ASN A 596 -12.12 5.06 15.39
CA ASN A 596 -12.20 3.92 16.30
C ASN A 596 -10.81 3.43 16.75
N ARG A 597 -9.84 3.42 15.83
CA ARG A 597 -8.46 3.00 16.10
C ARG A 597 -7.71 4.00 16.96
N ILE A 598 -7.88 5.30 16.71
CA ILE A 598 -7.30 6.36 17.56
C ILE A 598 -7.80 6.19 19.00
N GLN A 599 -9.09 5.89 19.21
CA GLN A 599 -9.63 5.67 20.54
C GLN A 599 -8.99 4.45 21.22
N LYS A 600 -8.76 3.36 20.46
CA LYS A 600 -8.10 2.15 20.97
C LYS A 600 -6.63 2.40 21.38
N ILE A 601 -5.88 3.23 20.64
CA ILE A 601 -4.52 3.63 21.04
C ILE A 601 -4.52 4.29 22.43
N VAL A 602 -5.46 5.21 22.67
CA VAL A 602 -5.56 5.94 23.94
C VAL A 602 -5.72 4.96 25.11
N ASP A 603 -6.47 3.88 24.89
CA ASP A 603 -6.69 2.83 25.89
C ASP A 603 -5.45 1.91 26.06
N ASP A 604 -4.71 1.62 24.98
CA ASP A 604 -3.54 0.72 24.99
C ASP A 604 -2.28 1.35 25.63
N ILE A 605 -2.09 2.67 25.54
CA ILE A 605 -0.93 3.41 26.08
C ILE A 605 -0.80 3.27 27.63
N ASP A 606 -1.88 2.88 28.32
CA ASP A 606 -1.92 2.71 29.77
C ASP A 606 -1.40 1.33 30.26
N THR A 607 -0.90 0.45 29.38
CA THR A 607 -0.42 -0.90 29.76
C THR A 607 1.09 -1.10 29.63
N GLU A 608 1.69 -1.85 30.57
CA GLU A 608 3.14 -2.06 30.71
C GLU A 608 3.83 -2.56 29.43
N ASN A 609 5.08 -2.13 29.27
CA ASN A 609 5.89 -2.11 28.06
C ASN A 609 6.68 -3.44 27.90
N THR A 610 6.46 -4.21 26.83
CA THR A 610 7.27 -5.41 26.54
C THR A 610 7.61 -5.48 25.05
N GLY A 611 8.87 -5.20 24.68
CA GLY A 611 9.41 -5.36 23.32
C GLY A 611 10.34 -4.22 22.88
N LEU A 612 11.23 -4.49 21.92
CA LEU A 612 11.91 -3.44 21.16
C LEU A 612 10.86 -2.82 20.24
N VAL A 613 10.54 -1.55 20.48
CA VAL A 613 9.45 -0.84 19.78
C VAL A 613 8.10 -1.54 20.00
N ASP A 614 7.30 -1.04 20.95
CA ASP A 614 5.97 -1.61 21.19
C ASP A 614 5.11 -1.53 19.93
N GLU A 615 4.86 -2.69 19.31
CA GLU A 615 4.15 -2.76 18.04
C GLU A 615 2.67 -2.38 18.21
N ARG A 616 2.14 -2.52 19.42
CA ARG A 616 0.76 -2.15 19.75
C ARG A 616 0.53 -0.65 19.60
N VAL A 617 1.55 0.14 19.92
CA VAL A 617 1.50 1.61 19.83
C VAL A 617 2.07 2.09 18.51
N ILE A 618 3.34 1.81 18.23
CA ILE A 618 4.01 2.32 17.03
C ILE A 618 3.41 1.71 15.77
N GLY A 619 3.10 0.41 15.78
CA GLY A 619 2.45 -0.23 14.64
C GLY A 619 1.08 0.36 14.34
N GLU A 620 0.28 0.69 15.36
CA GLU A 620 -1.01 1.37 15.16
C GLU A 620 -0.84 2.78 14.59
N ILE A 621 0.11 3.57 15.12
CA ILE A 621 0.37 4.93 14.63
C ILE A 621 0.82 4.88 13.15
N LEU A 622 1.73 3.98 12.79
CA LEU A 622 2.18 3.78 11.41
C LEU A 622 1.02 3.35 10.50
N ASN A 623 0.16 2.43 10.97
CA ASN A 623 -1.00 1.98 10.20
C ASN A 623 -2.03 3.11 10.00
N ILE A 624 -2.31 3.92 11.02
CA ILE A 624 -3.18 5.09 10.93
C ILE A 624 -2.61 6.13 9.95
N ALA A 625 -1.30 6.38 9.98
CA ALA A 625 -0.65 7.27 9.02
C ALA A 625 -0.86 6.77 7.59
N GLY A 626 -0.67 5.47 7.31
CA GLY A 626 -0.92 4.93 5.97
C GLY A 626 -2.40 5.01 5.56
N LEU A 627 -3.34 4.69 6.45
CA LEU A 627 -4.77 4.82 6.18
C LEU A 627 -5.16 6.27 5.88
N ARG A 628 -4.62 7.24 6.61
CA ARG A 628 -4.81 8.68 6.37
C ARG A 628 -4.27 9.12 5.01
N TYR A 629 -3.11 8.59 4.61
CA TYR A 629 -2.54 8.86 3.30
C TYR A 629 -3.50 8.42 2.20
N PHE A 630 -3.92 7.15 2.19
CA PHE A 630 -4.85 6.64 1.18
C PHE A 630 -6.19 7.36 1.18
N ASN A 631 -6.79 7.54 2.36
CA ASN A 631 -8.06 8.25 2.50
C ASN A 631 -8.00 9.68 1.95
N ASN A 632 -6.91 10.41 2.22
CA ASN A 632 -6.74 11.77 1.71
C ASN A 632 -6.52 11.81 0.19
N CYS A 633 -5.68 10.91 -0.33
CA CYS A 633 -5.41 10.78 -1.76
C CYS A 633 -6.69 10.47 -2.53
N GLU A 634 -7.43 9.44 -2.12
CA GLU A 634 -8.62 8.97 -2.81
C GLU A 634 -9.76 10.00 -2.74
N ARG A 635 -10.06 10.51 -1.54
CA ARG A 635 -11.13 11.50 -1.33
C ARG A 635 -10.92 12.73 -2.20
N GLN A 636 -9.69 13.22 -2.28
CA GLN A 636 -9.37 14.40 -3.06
C GLN A 636 -9.27 14.12 -4.55
N ALA A 637 -8.82 12.93 -4.97
CA ALA A 637 -8.87 12.53 -6.37
C ALA A 637 -10.31 12.40 -6.88
N LYS A 638 -11.22 11.78 -6.09
CA LYS A 638 -12.66 11.75 -6.38
C LYS A 638 -13.25 13.17 -6.45
N GLU A 639 -12.81 14.07 -5.56
CA GLU A 639 -13.23 15.47 -5.59
C GLU A 639 -12.71 16.22 -6.84
N ILE A 640 -11.43 16.07 -7.20
CA ILE A 640 -10.82 16.62 -8.41
C ILE A 640 -11.63 16.17 -9.63
N ALA A 641 -11.90 14.87 -9.73
CA ALA A 641 -12.62 14.30 -10.84
C ALA A 641 -14.08 14.79 -10.92
N SER A 642 -14.80 14.77 -9.78
CA SER A 642 -16.19 15.23 -9.70
C SER A 642 -16.35 16.71 -10.07
N LEU A 643 -15.42 17.58 -9.63
CA LEU A 643 -15.42 19.00 -10.01
C LEU A 643 -15.19 19.20 -11.51
N ASN A 644 -14.40 18.33 -12.15
CA ASN A 644 -14.02 18.46 -13.56
C ASN A 644 -14.86 17.62 -14.53
N HIS A 645 -15.88 16.93 -14.02
CA HIS A 645 -16.76 16.03 -14.78
C HIS A 645 -16.02 14.81 -15.34
N TYR A 646 -15.15 14.26 -14.51
CA TYR A 646 -14.46 13.00 -14.75
C TYR A 646 -14.95 11.94 -13.77
N TYR A 647 -14.98 10.69 -14.23
CA TYR A 647 -15.02 9.53 -13.37
C TYR A 647 -13.59 9.19 -12.98
N TYR A 648 -13.38 8.91 -11.69
CA TYR A 648 -12.11 8.46 -11.16
C TYR A 648 -12.29 7.06 -10.59
N GLN A 649 -11.54 6.13 -11.14
CA GLN A 649 -11.40 4.78 -10.60
C GLN A 649 -10.09 4.72 -9.81
N PRO A 650 -10.13 4.56 -8.48
CA PRO A 650 -8.93 4.33 -7.70
C PRO A 650 -8.35 2.94 -8.00
N ARG A 651 -7.02 2.85 -8.06
CA ARG A 651 -6.29 1.57 -8.12
C ARG A 651 -6.25 0.87 -6.76
N ILE A 652 -5.98 -0.44 -6.73
CA ILE A 652 -5.63 -1.10 -5.47
C ILE A 652 -4.18 -0.74 -5.14
N SER A 653 -4.02 0.10 -4.13
CA SER A 653 -2.72 0.57 -3.65
C SER A 653 -2.30 -0.16 -2.37
N ASN A 654 -1.01 -0.14 -2.07
CA ASN A 654 -0.51 -0.47 -0.73
C ASN A 654 0.69 0.42 -0.39
N ALA A 655 1.11 0.45 0.87
CA ALA A 655 2.22 1.24 1.36
C ALA A 655 2.87 0.53 2.56
N ILE A 656 4.17 0.75 2.80
CA ILE A 656 4.89 0.15 3.94
C ILE A 656 5.51 1.25 4.78
N LEU A 657 4.75 1.78 5.73
CA LEU A 657 5.25 2.82 6.63
C LEU A 657 6.16 2.20 7.68
N SER A 658 7.39 2.65 7.72
CA SER A 658 8.45 2.06 8.54
C SER A 658 8.99 3.06 9.55
N GLN A 659 9.09 2.66 10.82
CA GLN A 659 9.96 3.36 11.77
C GLN A 659 11.38 2.82 11.61
N ARG A 660 12.31 3.68 11.21
CA ARG A 660 13.71 3.29 11.12
C ARG A 660 14.34 3.24 12.52
N ILE A 661 15.16 2.23 12.73
CA ILE A 661 16.00 2.10 13.92
C ILE A 661 17.48 2.27 13.54
N SER A 662 18.24 2.91 14.42
CA SER A 662 19.69 3.00 14.29
C SER A 662 20.35 2.07 15.31
N PRO A 663 21.20 1.12 14.89
CA PRO A 663 21.97 0.31 15.82
C PRO A 663 23.02 1.16 16.53
N ILE A 664 23.18 0.97 17.84
CA ILE A 664 24.24 1.63 18.62
C ILE A 664 25.48 0.74 18.59
N MET A 665 26.56 1.30 18.07
CA MET A 665 27.76 0.57 17.71
C MET A 665 28.87 0.73 18.75
N LEU A 666 29.45 -0.41 19.16
CA LEU A 666 30.64 -0.48 19.99
C LEU A 666 31.73 -1.26 19.25
N ALA A 667 32.63 -0.50 18.61
CA ALA A 667 33.72 -1.02 17.78
C ALA A 667 33.25 -2.15 16.83
N GLY A 668 32.23 -1.91 16.01
CA GLY A 668 31.68 -2.90 15.06
C GLY A 668 30.74 -3.96 15.67
N ASN A 669 30.33 -3.80 16.94
CA ASN A 669 29.28 -4.64 17.55
C ASN A 669 28.04 -3.81 17.88
N VAL A 670 26.85 -4.37 17.61
CA VAL A 670 25.58 -3.76 18.02
C VAL A 670 25.34 -4.03 19.50
N THR A 671 25.14 -2.98 20.29
CA THR A 671 24.93 -3.06 21.76
C THR A 671 23.57 -2.53 22.21
N GLY A 672 22.79 -2.00 21.26
CA GLY A 672 21.44 -1.50 21.48
C GLY A 672 20.90 -0.89 20.20
N ILE A 673 19.71 -0.29 20.30
CA ILE A 673 19.09 0.46 19.21
C ILE A 673 18.62 1.82 19.71
N GLU A 674 18.62 2.80 18.83
CA GLU A 674 17.97 4.09 19.01
C GLU A 674 16.83 4.23 17.99
N LEU A 675 15.67 4.64 18.48
CA LEU A 675 14.55 4.99 17.61
C LEU A 675 14.90 6.28 16.88
N THR A 676 14.85 6.25 15.55
CA THR A 676 14.97 7.47 14.76
C THR A 676 13.58 8.03 14.49
N ASN A 677 13.52 9.35 14.29
CA ASN A 677 12.31 10.04 13.82
C ASN A 677 12.20 9.98 12.29
N GLU A 678 12.95 9.10 11.63
CA GLU A 678 12.90 8.89 10.19
C GLU A 678 11.82 7.84 9.87
N PHE A 679 10.77 8.29 9.19
CA PHE A 679 9.70 7.44 8.69
C PHE A 679 9.93 7.17 7.21
N ILE A 680 10.05 5.90 6.84
CA ILE A 680 10.36 5.46 5.47
C ILE A 680 9.10 4.91 4.78
N ASP A 681 8.92 5.45 3.56
CA ASP A 681 8.38 4.92 2.30
C ASP A 681 6.93 4.40 2.19
N ALA A 682 6.07 5.20 1.56
CA ALA A 682 4.79 4.72 1.03
C ALA A 682 4.98 4.28 -0.44
N ASP A 683 5.55 3.09 -0.67
CA ASP A 683 5.64 2.55 -2.04
C ASP A 683 4.26 2.08 -2.51
N VAL A 684 3.67 2.82 -3.44
CA VAL A 684 2.36 2.49 -4.01
C VAL A 684 2.50 1.49 -5.15
N TRP A 685 2.04 0.26 -4.89
CA TRP A 685 2.00 -0.79 -5.89
C TRP A 685 1.08 -0.42 -7.06
N ASP A 686 1.54 -0.75 -8.27
CA ASP A 686 0.85 -0.54 -9.53
C ASP A 686 0.52 -1.93 -10.05
N ASP A 687 -0.77 -2.27 -10.13
CA ASP A 687 -1.18 -3.34 -11.02
C ASP A 687 -0.99 -2.87 -12.47
N LYS A 688 -1.34 -3.71 -13.45
CA LYS A 688 -1.19 -3.36 -14.87
C LYS A 688 -2.01 -2.11 -15.28
N TYR A 689 -2.87 -1.60 -14.40
CA TYR A 689 -3.97 -0.68 -14.67
C TYR A 689 -3.97 0.47 -13.64
N GLY A 690 -3.02 1.40 -13.78
CA GLY A 690 -2.92 2.56 -12.88
C GLY A 690 -4.21 3.40 -12.79
N ASP A 691 -4.23 4.36 -11.85
CA ASP A 691 -5.36 5.28 -11.59
C ASP A 691 -6.00 5.77 -12.89
N PHE A 692 -7.28 5.43 -13.06
CA PHE A 692 -7.97 5.67 -14.32
C PHE A 692 -8.91 6.86 -14.19
N LEU A 693 -8.67 7.86 -15.03
CA LEU A 693 -9.55 9.00 -15.24
C LEU A 693 -10.21 8.88 -16.61
N CYS A 694 -11.54 9.00 -16.65
CA CYS A 694 -12.25 9.16 -17.91
C CYS A 694 -13.26 10.30 -17.85
N PRO A 695 -13.44 11.04 -18.95
CA PRO A 695 -14.42 12.10 -19.00
C PRO A 695 -15.82 11.48 -18.95
N VAL A 696 -16.69 12.03 -18.12
CA VAL A 696 -18.11 11.64 -18.09
C VAL A 696 -18.76 11.93 -19.44
N GLU A 697 -18.30 12.99 -20.13
CA GLU A 697 -18.75 13.39 -21.47
C GLU A 697 -17.60 13.86 -22.38
N GLY A 698 -17.70 13.50 -23.67
CA GLY A 698 -16.75 13.86 -24.72
C GLY A 698 -15.61 12.87 -24.88
N VAL A 699 -14.61 13.23 -25.69
CA VAL A 699 -13.38 12.45 -25.94
C VAL A 699 -12.24 13.13 -25.18
N GLY A 700 -11.30 12.34 -24.63
CA GLY A 700 -10.17 12.84 -23.85
C GLY A 700 -9.34 13.91 -24.57
N ASP A 701 -8.94 14.93 -23.82
CA ASP A 701 -8.27 16.15 -24.29
C ASP A 701 -7.08 16.48 -23.37
N LYS A 702 -6.25 17.47 -23.71
CA LYS A 702 -5.16 18.05 -22.89
C LYS A 702 -5.52 18.27 -21.41
N LYS A 703 -6.81 18.39 -21.11
CA LYS A 703 -7.37 18.52 -19.75
C LYS A 703 -7.11 17.29 -18.87
N GLU A 704 -7.09 16.07 -19.42
CA GLU A 704 -6.75 14.86 -18.66
C GLU A 704 -5.34 14.94 -18.09
N ARG A 705 -4.37 15.37 -18.91
CA ARG A 705 -2.98 15.54 -18.46
C ARG A 705 -2.88 16.54 -17.31
N ASN A 706 -3.57 17.68 -17.39
CA ASN A 706 -3.56 18.68 -16.32
C ASN A 706 -4.18 18.13 -15.02
N LEU A 707 -5.23 17.32 -15.13
CA LEU A 707 -5.85 16.65 -13.97
C LEU A 707 -4.94 15.56 -13.38
N SER A 708 -4.27 14.77 -14.21
CA SER A 708 -3.29 13.78 -13.76
C SER A 708 -2.13 14.45 -13.02
N ILE A 709 -1.63 15.60 -13.50
CA ILE A 709 -0.62 16.39 -12.79
C ILE A 709 -1.14 16.86 -11.43
N LEU A 710 -2.39 17.34 -11.37
CA LEU A 710 -3.00 17.78 -10.12
C LEU A 710 -3.17 16.62 -9.12
N ILE A 711 -3.65 15.46 -9.57
CA ILE A 711 -3.80 14.25 -8.73
C ILE A 711 -2.43 13.76 -8.24
N GLY A 712 -1.44 13.68 -9.14
CA GLY A 712 -0.08 13.27 -8.78
C GLY A 712 0.59 14.23 -7.79
N ALA A 713 0.45 15.55 -8.01
CA ALA A 713 0.91 16.54 -7.05
C ALA A 713 0.19 16.40 -5.70
N ASN A 714 -1.11 16.09 -5.71
CA ASN A 714 -1.90 15.92 -4.50
C ASN A 714 -1.46 14.69 -3.70
N GLY A 715 -1.23 13.57 -4.37
CA GLY A 715 -0.63 12.38 -3.75
C GLY A 715 0.71 12.69 -3.11
N SER A 716 1.62 13.33 -3.85
CA SER A 716 2.94 13.68 -3.32
C SER A 716 2.87 14.70 -2.17
N TYR A 717 1.91 15.63 -2.18
CA TYR A 717 1.69 16.50 -1.03
C TYR A 717 1.36 15.69 0.24
N PHE A 718 0.50 14.66 0.16
CA PHE A 718 0.16 13.85 1.34
C PHE A 718 1.28 12.92 1.81
N GLU A 719 2.25 12.55 0.95
CA GLU A 719 3.43 11.76 1.34
C GLU A 719 4.17 12.41 2.52
N HIS A 720 4.35 13.74 2.49
CA HIS A 720 4.97 14.44 3.62
C HIS A 720 3.93 14.89 4.65
N LYS A 721 2.81 15.48 4.21
CA LYS A 721 1.87 16.16 5.13
C LYS A 721 1.32 15.23 6.20
N VAL A 722 1.01 13.98 5.85
CA VAL A 722 0.49 13.00 6.81
C VAL A 722 1.53 12.64 7.87
N LEU A 723 2.81 12.59 7.51
CA LEU A 723 3.89 12.36 8.46
C LEU A 723 4.05 13.56 9.39
N GLU A 724 4.01 14.79 8.87
CA GLU A 724 4.08 16.01 9.70
C GLU A 724 2.91 16.08 10.68
N ASP A 725 1.68 15.79 10.22
CA ASP A 725 0.48 15.82 11.05
C ASP A 725 0.41 14.71 12.10
N THR A 726 1.00 13.55 11.81
CA THR A 726 0.94 12.39 12.70
C THR A 726 2.07 12.37 13.71
N PHE A 727 3.28 12.80 13.31
CA PHE A 727 4.50 12.67 14.12
C PHE A 727 5.08 14.01 14.60
N ASP A 728 4.59 15.15 14.09
CA ASP A 728 5.11 16.49 14.41
C ASP A 728 6.62 16.62 14.08
N VAL A 729 7.03 16.00 12.97
CA VAL A 729 8.42 16.02 12.47
C VAL A 729 8.46 16.63 11.07
N PRO A 730 9.53 17.36 10.70
CA PRO A 730 9.71 17.81 9.33
C PRO A 730 9.78 16.62 8.37
N ALA A 731 8.97 16.64 7.32
CA ALA A 731 8.97 15.62 6.28
C ALA A 731 9.13 16.25 4.89
N VAL A 732 9.54 15.43 3.92
CA VAL A 732 9.73 15.82 2.52
C VAL A 732 8.94 14.91 1.59
N SER A 733 8.60 15.47 0.44
CA SER A 733 7.99 14.78 -0.71
C SER A 733 8.57 15.39 -1.97
N THR A 734 8.38 14.76 -3.12
CA THR A 734 8.82 15.34 -4.40
C THR A 734 8.28 16.76 -4.59
N VAL A 735 7.00 16.99 -4.29
CA VAL A 735 6.39 18.34 -4.38
C VAL A 735 7.10 19.34 -3.49
N LYS A 736 7.32 18.99 -2.22
CA LYS A 736 7.97 19.88 -1.25
C LYS A 736 9.44 20.13 -1.58
N ILE A 737 10.14 19.13 -2.12
CA ILE A 737 11.54 19.27 -2.56
C ILE A 737 11.65 20.27 -3.72
N ILE A 738 10.77 20.20 -4.72
CA ILE A 738 10.74 21.16 -5.83
C ILE A 738 10.43 22.58 -5.32
N GLN A 739 9.49 22.70 -4.36
CA GLN A 739 9.17 23.98 -3.73
C GLN A 739 10.37 24.56 -2.97
N LEU A 740 11.04 23.77 -2.13
CA LEU A 740 12.24 24.17 -1.39
C LEU A 740 13.38 24.56 -2.34
N ALA A 741 13.56 23.85 -3.44
CA ALA A 741 14.55 24.18 -4.46
C ALA A 741 14.29 25.58 -5.04
N ASN A 742 13.04 25.87 -5.44
CA ASN A 742 12.66 27.18 -5.95
C ASN A 742 12.84 28.31 -4.93
N GLU A 743 12.42 28.11 -3.66
CA GLU A 743 12.61 29.10 -2.59
C GLU A 743 14.08 29.47 -2.36
N ARG A 744 14.98 28.49 -2.54
CA ARG A 744 16.42 28.64 -2.34
C ARG A 744 17.16 29.10 -3.59
N GLY A 745 16.44 29.39 -4.68
CA GLY A 745 17.03 29.79 -5.95
C GLY A 745 17.85 28.67 -6.63
N ILE A 746 17.54 27.41 -6.32
CA ILE A 746 18.15 26.24 -6.96
C ILE A 746 17.39 25.98 -8.26
N ALA A 747 18.10 25.98 -9.39
CA ALA A 747 17.48 25.84 -10.69
C ALA A 747 16.79 24.47 -10.86
N ILE A 748 15.58 24.48 -11.42
CA ILE A 748 14.87 23.27 -11.85
C ILE A 748 15.19 22.99 -13.32
N ARG A 749 15.60 21.77 -13.62
CA ARG A 749 15.88 21.26 -14.96
C ARG A 749 14.67 20.50 -15.48
N TYR A 750 14.36 20.73 -16.76
CA TYR A 750 13.34 20.01 -17.52
C TYR A 750 14.06 19.17 -18.57
N ILE A 751 14.14 17.86 -18.35
CA ILE A 751 14.92 16.95 -19.18
C ILE A 751 13.98 16.16 -20.10
N THR A 752 14.21 16.27 -21.40
CA THR A 752 13.54 15.48 -22.44
C THR A 752 14.51 14.45 -23.03
N ALA A 753 14.03 13.59 -23.94
CA ALA A 753 14.89 12.68 -24.70
C ALA A 753 16.05 13.42 -25.41
N ASP A 754 15.79 14.63 -25.93
CA ASP A 754 16.79 15.45 -26.64
C ASP A 754 17.86 16.05 -25.71
N THR A 755 17.52 16.29 -24.44
CA THR A 755 18.41 16.95 -23.47
C THR A 755 18.92 15.99 -22.40
N ILE A 756 18.82 14.67 -22.61
CA ILE A 756 19.13 13.63 -21.63
C ILE A 756 20.56 13.70 -21.09
N SER A 757 21.51 14.24 -21.86
CA SER A 757 22.90 14.44 -21.44
C SER A 757 23.06 15.38 -20.24
N VAL A 758 22.09 16.26 -19.99
CA VAL A 758 22.06 17.14 -18.80
C VAL A 758 22.07 16.31 -17.50
N LEU A 759 21.50 15.10 -17.53
CA LEU A 759 21.40 14.20 -16.38
C LEU A 759 22.78 13.76 -15.84
N ASP A 760 23.82 13.77 -16.68
CA ASP A 760 25.18 13.39 -16.26
C ASP A 760 25.75 14.34 -15.21
N GLY A 761 25.40 15.63 -15.28
CA GLY A 761 25.82 16.66 -14.34
C GLY A 761 25.04 16.71 -13.02
N ILE A 762 23.94 15.95 -12.90
CA ILE A 762 23.11 15.94 -11.69
C ILE A 762 23.61 14.85 -10.73
N GLY A 763 23.74 15.19 -9.44
CA GLY A 763 24.16 14.30 -8.37
C GLY A 763 23.07 13.32 -7.93
N ILE A 764 22.66 12.41 -8.82
CA ILE A 764 21.76 11.28 -8.48
C ILE A 764 22.47 9.94 -8.75
N SER A 765 21.96 8.86 -8.17
CA SER A 765 22.58 7.54 -8.32
C SER A 765 22.54 7.01 -9.75
N ASN A 766 23.50 6.17 -10.10
CA ASN A 766 23.56 5.54 -11.43
C ASN A 766 22.30 4.71 -11.74
N ALA A 767 21.67 4.14 -10.71
CA ALA A 767 20.39 3.45 -10.83
C ALA A 767 19.28 4.40 -11.26
N ALA A 768 19.14 5.56 -10.59
CA ALA A 768 18.16 6.58 -10.94
C ALA A 768 18.43 7.17 -12.34
N LYS A 769 19.70 7.44 -12.69
CA LYS A 769 20.06 7.90 -14.05
C LYS A 769 19.66 6.89 -15.12
N LYS A 770 19.90 5.60 -14.86
CA LYS A 770 19.52 4.53 -15.78
C LYS A 770 18.01 4.42 -15.93
N TYR A 771 17.25 4.50 -14.83
CA TYR A 771 15.79 4.50 -14.86
C TYR A 771 15.24 5.63 -15.72
N ILE A 772 15.69 6.87 -15.46
CA ILE A 772 15.24 8.05 -16.22
C ILE A 772 15.56 7.91 -17.72
N ARG A 773 16.74 7.39 -18.06
CA ARG A 773 17.12 7.14 -19.46
C ARG A 773 16.22 6.10 -20.13
N ASN A 774 15.93 4.99 -19.44
CA ASN A 774 15.02 3.98 -19.96
C ASN A 774 13.62 4.57 -20.18
N CYS A 775 13.10 5.30 -19.19
CA CYS A 775 11.80 5.96 -19.27
C CYS A 775 11.70 6.90 -20.48
N LEU A 776 12.69 7.77 -20.71
CA LEU A 776 12.69 8.69 -21.85
C LEU A 776 13.02 8.01 -23.20
N THR A 777 13.58 6.80 -23.17
CA THR A 777 13.78 5.98 -24.38
C THR A 777 12.48 5.29 -24.80
N GLU A 778 11.74 4.74 -23.84
CA GLU A 778 10.44 4.09 -24.06
C GLU A 778 9.33 5.11 -24.31
N HIS A 779 9.41 6.29 -23.67
CA HIS A 779 8.42 7.35 -23.72
C HIS A 779 9.07 8.72 -24.00
N PRO A 780 9.50 8.99 -25.24
CA PRO A 780 10.21 10.21 -25.62
C PRO A 780 9.39 11.50 -25.46
N GLU A 781 8.07 11.39 -25.30
CA GLU A 781 7.14 12.49 -25.07
C GLU A 781 7.13 13.04 -23.62
N ARG A 782 7.77 12.33 -22.68
CA ARG A 782 7.80 12.69 -21.26
C ARG A 782 8.83 13.78 -20.95
N VAL A 783 8.68 14.39 -19.78
CA VAL A 783 9.55 15.47 -19.32
C VAL A 783 9.87 15.25 -17.85
N ILE A 784 11.15 15.06 -17.56
CA ILE A 784 11.62 14.92 -16.18
C ILE A 784 11.84 16.31 -15.58
N ILE A 785 11.23 16.57 -14.44
CA ILE A 785 11.41 17.82 -13.67
C ILE A 785 12.25 17.49 -12.45
N ILE A 786 13.45 18.06 -12.36
CA ILE A 786 14.43 17.70 -11.33
C ILE A 786 15.27 18.93 -10.91
N PRO A 787 15.56 19.15 -9.62
CA PRO A 787 16.51 20.17 -9.18
C PRO A 787 17.91 19.94 -9.77
N GLU A 788 18.70 20.99 -9.94
CA GLU A 788 20.09 20.85 -10.43
C GLU A 788 21.03 20.20 -9.41
N LYS A 789 20.71 20.29 -8.11
CA LYS A 789 21.48 19.73 -7.00
C LYS A 789 20.58 19.25 -5.87
N GLU A 790 21.16 18.46 -4.97
CA GLU A 790 20.51 17.98 -3.75
C GLU A 790 19.99 19.11 -2.87
N ILE A 791 18.92 18.82 -2.13
CA ILE A 791 18.28 19.69 -1.16
C ILE A 791 18.57 19.14 0.23
N GLU A 792 19.16 19.97 1.08
CA GLU A 792 19.34 19.68 2.51
C GLU A 792 18.18 20.28 3.31
N TYR A 793 17.39 19.47 3.98
CA TYR A 793 16.24 19.91 4.78
C TYR A 793 16.26 19.20 6.14
N HIS A 794 16.68 19.94 7.17
CA HIS A 794 17.02 19.37 8.49
C HIS A 794 18.05 18.24 8.34
N ASP A 795 17.77 17.05 8.84
CA ASP A 795 18.66 15.89 8.75
C ASP A 795 18.57 15.15 7.40
N TRP A 796 17.61 15.53 6.54
CA TRP A 796 17.40 14.91 5.23
C TRP A 796 18.24 15.58 4.15
N VAL A 797 18.90 14.79 3.32
CA VAL A 797 19.65 15.23 2.13
C VAL A 797 19.29 14.33 0.96
N GLY A 798 18.76 14.90 -0.11
CA GLY A 798 18.42 14.14 -1.31
C GLY A 798 17.81 15.00 -2.42
N ILE A 799 17.20 14.35 -3.41
CA ILE A 799 16.70 15.01 -4.63
C ILE A 799 15.48 14.32 -5.23
N GLY A 800 14.32 14.98 -5.19
CA GLY A 800 13.08 14.48 -5.80
C GLY A 800 12.98 14.85 -7.28
N TYR A 801 12.30 14.03 -8.08
CA TYR A 801 12.00 14.33 -9.48
C TYR A 801 10.57 13.91 -9.86
N ILE A 802 9.99 14.60 -10.84
CA ILE A 802 8.68 14.30 -11.45
C ILE A 802 8.92 13.76 -12.85
N VAL A 803 8.12 12.78 -13.29
CA VAL A 803 8.18 12.17 -14.64
C VAL A 803 6.99 12.60 -15.49
#